data_AF-A0A7T6VLD8-F1
#
_entry.id   AF-A0A7T6VLD8-F1
#
_cell.length_a   1.000
_cell.length_b   1.000
_cell.length_c   1.000
_cell.angle_alpha   90.00
_cell.angle_beta   90.00
_cell.angle_gamma   90.00
#
_symmetry.space_group_name_H-M   'P 1'
#
loop_
_entity.id
_entity.type
_entity.pdbx_description
1 polymer ?
#
loop_
_entity_poly.entity_id
_entity_poly.type
_entity_poly.pdbx_seq_one_letter_code
_entity_poly.pdbx_strand_id
1 'polypeptide(L)'
;MNKTYALVWNPTQGCWRAVGETARRRAKPGSAKRAAAALSLLGFTALPAFALPTGENITAGKADIIRENDGKSMSINQHTDKLITNWNDFSIAGNERVAFHQPGKQSIALNRVVGNNGSQIHGQLDANGKVFLVNPNGVLFGSGAQINVGGLVASTQNIADADFLAGNYRFSGNSTASVVNDGHITAADGGSVALLGARVSNNGVIQAKMGRIALGAGNTFKVNFDGNDLLSLQVEGGAVDAQASNGGLLKADGGEVLMTARAAGNLLNAVVNNTGTIEAKGLASRAGKITLDGGTVKVAGTLDTSAAETGAPAGSIVTRGERVDVAADTRVDTRAGDTAGTWTIEAANAGVNGDRSIGADTLSRNLGTTSVALTNTQGDLTVGGPVSWNSDRSLTLTSQKGNVDLQQTVSSTGANASLTVNAADKIRINDAVKLTGRNAHLELNSKNGHTLANRNAVVTLSGENASFRSNGEDYKVLHTVADLRSVDANRGGRYVIGNTIDGANTNFRSIGGDQSFYGKFDGLGNTITRLRISNPGKLAVGLFSHNAGSIANLNLNDIVTTASGLPYGWPISVGTLAGSNSGLISNVTATNVSVSATGPAIIGGLVGSNYGGTIERASVSGRIDGDRYAQAIGGLVGENLTLLNKPPVSATIRDSHADVRISAAHDGATGGLVGHNTGMIERSSSAGSINATGANSMVGGLVGFNDGNGIVKQSSSTASVTARNNAIAAGLVGLNLGTIAQSRSSGKVSVGERSVAGGLAGVNLGEIDDSTSDSDVFAAASSTVGGLVGTNSGRILKSQANGTVTAGNKTVAGGLVGYNDGDIDQSTSTGNVIAGTESVAGGFVGRNGTAGRIHASNAQGHVRATGKSTLGGFAGANDGFIETSLASGNVAGDDNSTVGGFVGANAGTIEASDASGDVAAGHNSTAGGFAGTNAGTLDSSNASGSVTVLNGSTAGGLVGLNQGIVRTSSANGKVRAGQSSYAGGLAGRNTGTIADSRATGEVKAGDFSSAGGLVGSNENGTVARSTASGNVEAGMQSKVGGLVGILTGKVDQSRATGSVKGGDASYVGGLVGSNGGTITASSSSGTVSGGRYARLGGLVGGNFGFVYGSSSTSVVDVKAGYDQSYGALVGVNYGQVKP
;
A
#
# COMPACT_ATOMS: atom_id res chain seq x y z
N MET A 1 0.93 -26.27 -21.45
CA MET A 1 0.93 -26.73 -22.85
C MET A 1 2.38 -26.86 -23.29
N ASN A 2 2.99 -28.05 -23.16
CA ASN A 2 4.40 -28.29 -23.48
C ASN A 2 4.60 -28.32 -25.00
N LYS A 3 5.57 -27.55 -25.50
CA LYS A 3 5.96 -27.53 -26.92
C LYS A 3 7.47 -27.77 -27.02
N THR A 4 7.90 -29.01 -26.79
CA THR A 4 9.27 -29.47 -27.03
C THR A 4 9.43 -29.89 -28.49
N TYR A 5 10.44 -29.35 -29.18
CA TYR A 5 10.79 -29.69 -30.56
C TYR A 5 12.29 -30.03 -30.66
N ALA A 6 12.67 -30.83 -31.65
CA ALA A 6 14.07 -31.09 -31.99
C ALA A 6 14.45 -30.35 -33.29
N LEU A 7 15.64 -29.74 -33.34
CA LEU A 7 16.20 -29.16 -34.57
C LEU A 7 16.89 -30.26 -35.41
N VAL A 8 16.48 -30.43 -36.67
CA VAL A 8 17.11 -31.34 -37.63
C VAL A 8 17.53 -30.58 -38.89
N TRP A 9 18.71 -30.90 -39.43
CA TRP A 9 19.26 -30.26 -40.63
C TRP A 9 18.53 -30.74 -41.88
N ASN A 10 17.92 -29.82 -42.64
CA ASN A 10 17.25 -30.13 -43.91
C ASN A 10 18.21 -29.87 -45.09
N PRO A 11 18.72 -30.91 -45.77
CA PRO A 11 19.73 -30.76 -46.82
C PRO A 11 19.18 -30.14 -48.12
N THR A 12 17.87 -30.25 -48.38
CA THR A 12 17.24 -29.62 -49.56
C THR A 12 17.03 -28.12 -49.39
N GLN A 13 16.99 -27.59 -48.16
CA GLN A 13 16.77 -26.17 -47.87
C GLN A 13 17.96 -25.45 -47.23
N GLY A 14 19.02 -26.18 -46.86
CA GLY A 14 20.23 -25.58 -46.28
C GLY A 14 20.01 -24.92 -44.91
N CYS A 15 18.97 -25.30 -44.17
CA CYS A 15 18.62 -24.71 -42.88
C CYS A 15 18.19 -25.76 -41.85
N TRP A 16 18.19 -25.36 -40.57
CA TRP A 16 17.64 -26.17 -39.50
C TRP A 16 16.12 -26.01 -39.43
N ARG A 17 15.38 -27.13 -39.37
CA ARG A 17 13.92 -27.13 -39.17
C ARG A 17 13.54 -27.81 -37.86
N ALA A 18 12.54 -27.25 -37.18
CA ALA A 18 11.95 -27.85 -35.99
C ALA A 18 11.03 -29.01 -36.38
N VAL A 19 11.21 -30.18 -35.76
CA VAL A 19 10.41 -31.39 -35.94
C VAL A 19 10.04 -32.01 -34.58
N GLY A 20 9.05 -32.90 -34.56
CA GLY A 20 8.61 -33.61 -33.35
C GLY A 20 9.68 -34.51 -32.76
N GLU A 21 9.67 -34.69 -31.43
CA GLU A 21 10.75 -35.30 -30.64
C GLU A 21 11.10 -36.76 -30.99
N THR A 22 10.19 -37.48 -31.66
CA THR A 22 10.36 -38.87 -32.09
C THR A 22 11.03 -39.03 -33.46
N ALA A 23 11.29 -37.94 -34.18
CA ALA A 23 11.94 -37.97 -35.48
C ALA A 23 13.44 -38.35 -35.35
N ARG A 24 13.92 -39.29 -36.18
CA ARG A 24 15.34 -39.70 -36.22
C ARG A 24 16.25 -38.49 -36.50
N ARG A 25 17.15 -38.21 -35.56
CA ARG A 25 18.07 -37.06 -35.60
C ARG A 25 19.13 -37.27 -36.68
N ARG A 26 19.28 -36.30 -37.58
CA ARG A 26 20.31 -36.30 -38.64
C ARG A 26 21.16 -35.03 -38.51
N ALA A 27 22.44 -35.20 -38.19
CA ALA A 27 23.40 -34.10 -38.09
C ALA A 27 23.80 -33.61 -39.49
N LYS A 28 24.21 -32.34 -39.59
CA LYS A 28 24.83 -31.78 -40.80
C LYS A 28 26.06 -32.62 -41.15
N PRO A 29 26.13 -33.30 -42.31
CA PRO A 29 27.30 -34.11 -42.65
C PRO A 29 28.50 -33.18 -42.80
N GLY A 30 29.55 -33.45 -42.02
CA GLY A 30 30.83 -32.75 -42.11
C GLY A 30 31.44 -32.97 -43.48
N SER A 31 31.64 -31.91 -44.24
CA SER A 31 32.35 -31.98 -45.51
C SER A 31 33.85 -32.14 -45.24
N ALA A 32 34.30 -33.38 -45.23
CA ALA A 32 35.67 -33.70 -45.61
C ALA A 32 35.86 -33.27 -47.07
N LYS A 33 36.81 -32.37 -47.32
CA LYS A 33 37.37 -32.15 -48.66
C LYS A 33 38.84 -32.51 -48.62
N ARG A 34 39.18 -33.67 -49.17
CA ARG A 34 40.49 -33.95 -49.76
C ARG A 34 40.39 -33.78 -51.28
N ALA A 35 41.51 -33.39 -51.86
CA ALA A 35 41.73 -32.74 -53.14
C ALA A 35 41.43 -33.56 -54.41
N ALA A 36 41.30 -32.85 -55.54
CA ALA A 36 41.77 -33.31 -56.85
C ALA A 36 42.12 -32.10 -57.74
N ALA A 37 43.28 -32.20 -58.39
CA ALA A 37 43.97 -31.19 -59.18
C ALA A 37 43.50 -31.12 -60.64
N ALA A 38 43.85 -30.04 -61.33
CA ALA A 38 44.04 -30.04 -62.79
C ALA A 38 45.32 -29.27 -63.13
N LEU A 39 46.17 -29.95 -63.91
CA LEU A 39 47.51 -29.59 -64.38
C LEU A 39 47.53 -28.35 -65.29
N SER A 40 48.63 -27.58 -65.20
CA SER A 40 49.32 -27.06 -66.39
C SER A 40 50.83 -27.10 -66.16
N LEU A 41 51.51 -27.97 -66.90
CA LEU A 41 52.97 -28.01 -67.04
C LEU A 41 53.45 -26.71 -67.70
N LEU A 42 54.48 -26.09 -67.12
CA LEU A 42 55.65 -25.55 -67.83
C LEU A 42 56.73 -25.23 -66.78
N GLY A 43 57.89 -25.84 -66.94
CA GLY A 43 58.93 -25.91 -65.93
C GLY A 43 59.64 -24.58 -65.66
N PHE A 44 59.89 -24.33 -64.38
CA PHE A 44 61.13 -23.76 -63.87
C PHE A 44 61.37 -24.36 -62.49
N THR A 45 62.57 -24.88 -62.26
CA THR A 45 63.03 -25.38 -60.96
C THR A 45 62.96 -24.26 -59.92
N ALA A 46 61.99 -24.30 -59.01
CA ALA A 46 61.95 -23.41 -57.85
C ALA A 46 62.65 -24.10 -56.67
N LEU A 47 63.82 -23.57 -56.29
CA LEU A 47 64.49 -23.88 -55.03
C LEU A 47 63.56 -23.57 -53.84
N PRO A 48 63.74 -24.20 -52.67
CA PRO A 48 63.00 -23.81 -51.48
C PRO A 48 63.33 -22.34 -51.19
N ALA A 49 62.37 -21.44 -51.37
CA ALA A 49 62.49 -20.08 -50.87
C ALA A 49 62.32 -20.16 -49.35
N PHE A 50 63.44 -20.15 -48.63
CA PHE A 50 63.45 -19.97 -47.18
C PHE A 50 62.75 -18.64 -46.83
N ALA A 51 61.90 -18.65 -45.81
CA ALA A 51 60.98 -17.56 -45.46
C ALA A 51 61.52 -16.67 -44.34
N LEU A 52 62.85 -16.64 -44.14
CA LEU A 52 63.53 -15.70 -43.26
C LEU A 52 63.15 -14.25 -43.64
N PRO A 53 63.19 -13.28 -42.71
CA PRO A 53 62.88 -11.87 -43.01
C PRO A 53 63.67 -11.36 -44.24
N THR A 54 63.03 -10.53 -45.08
CA THR A 54 63.62 -10.03 -46.33
C THR A 54 63.38 -8.55 -46.57
N GLY A 55 64.27 -7.94 -47.36
CA GLY A 55 64.18 -6.52 -47.73
C GLY A 55 64.56 -5.60 -46.57
N GLU A 56 65.56 -5.99 -45.78
CA GLU A 56 66.09 -5.22 -44.66
C GLU A 56 66.54 -3.81 -45.09
N ASN A 57 66.09 -2.81 -44.36
CA ASN A 57 66.54 -1.44 -44.48
C ASN A 57 66.63 -0.80 -43.10
N ILE A 58 67.85 -0.66 -42.57
CA ILE A 58 68.11 -0.01 -41.27
C ILE A 58 67.95 1.50 -41.45
N THR A 59 66.91 2.08 -40.82
CA THR A 59 66.63 3.52 -40.89
C THR A 59 67.14 4.32 -39.70
N ALA A 60 67.44 3.65 -38.57
CA ALA A 60 68.08 4.26 -37.41
C ALA A 60 68.84 3.21 -36.58
N GLY A 61 69.98 3.61 -36.00
CA GLY A 61 70.86 2.71 -35.23
C GLY A 61 71.90 2.00 -36.10
N LYS A 62 72.59 1.00 -35.53
CA LYS A 62 73.57 0.16 -36.24
C LYS A 62 73.38 -1.31 -35.87
N ALA A 63 73.39 -2.19 -36.87
CA ALA A 63 73.37 -3.63 -36.68
C ALA A 63 74.00 -4.36 -37.87
N ASP A 64 74.54 -5.55 -37.63
CA ASP A 64 74.91 -6.51 -38.67
C ASP A 64 73.80 -7.55 -38.80
N ILE A 65 73.23 -7.70 -40.00
CA ILE A 65 72.19 -8.70 -40.31
C ILE A 65 72.84 -9.81 -41.11
N ILE A 66 73.02 -10.96 -40.49
CA ILE A 66 73.75 -12.11 -41.03
C ILE A 66 72.75 -13.25 -41.28
N ARG A 67 72.69 -13.73 -42.52
CA ARG A 67 72.04 -15.02 -42.84
C ARG A 67 73.10 -16.10 -42.80
N GLU A 68 72.91 -17.10 -41.95
CA GLU A 68 73.84 -18.20 -41.78
C GLU A 68 73.86 -19.10 -43.03
N ASN A 69 74.95 -19.83 -43.22
CA ASN A 69 75.12 -20.73 -44.37
C ASN A 69 74.08 -21.87 -44.44
N ASP A 70 73.32 -22.11 -43.35
CA ASP A 70 72.24 -23.10 -43.32
C ASP A 70 70.97 -22.66 -44.06
N GLY A 71 70.89 -21.38 -44.44
CA GLY A 71 69.72 -20.76 -45.07
C GLY A 71 68.48 -20.68 -44.17
N LYS A 72 68.59 -21.09 -42.90
CA LYS A 72 67.48 -21.26 -41.95
C LYS A 72 67.64 -20.39 -40.71
N SER A 73 68.82 -19.83 -40.48
CA SER A 73 69.12 -19.00 -39.33
C SER A 73 69.52 -17.59 -39.75
N MET A 74 68.96 -16.58 -39.07
CA MET A 74 69.35 -15.18 -39.19
C MET A 74 69.80 -14.65 -37.84
N SER A 75 70.97 -14.03 -37.80
CA SER A 75 71.51 -13.34 -36.63
C SER A 75 71.53 -11.84 -36.87
N ILE A 76 70.98 -11.08 -35.92
CA ILE A 76 70.93 -9.61 -35.96
C ILE A 76 71.74 -9.09 -34.77
N ASN A 77 72.99 -8.71 -35.05
CA ASN A 77 73.91 -8.17 -34.05
C ASN A 77 73.72 -6.66 -33.97
N GLN A 78 72.91 -6.20 -33.02
CA GLN A 78 72.60 -4.81 -32.80
C GLN A 78 73.71 -4.13 -31.96
N HIS A 79 74.18 -2.97 -32.42
CA HIS A 79 75.29 -2.22 -31.81
C HIS A 79 74.84 -0.97 -31.03
N THR A 80 73.62 -0.48 -31.26
CA THR A 80 73.05 0.71 -30.60
C THR A 80 71.86 0.34 -29.72
N ASP A 81 71.57 1.09 -28.66
CA ASP A 81 70.45 0.77 -27.75
C ASP A 81 69.07 0.75 -28.42
N LYS A 82 68.89 1.54 -29.47
CA LYS A 82 67.69 1.52 -30.32
C LYS A 82 68.10 1.21 -31.75
N LEU A 83 67.35 0.31 -32.39
CA LEU A 83 67.48 -0.06 -33.80
C LEU A 83 66.11 0.03 -34.46
N ILE A 84 66.02 0.65 -35.63
CA ILE A 84 64.84 0.61 -36.50
C ILE A 84 65.24 -0.06 -37.81
N THR A 85 64.59 -1.17 -38.12
CA THR A 85 64.73 -1.87 -39.40
C THR A 85 63.36 -1.96 -40.06
N ASN A 86 63.26 -1.39 -41.26
CA ASN A 86 62.12 -1.61 -42.14
C ASN A 86 62.36 -2.89 -42.95
N TRP A 87 61.30 -3.68 -43.16
CA TRP A 87 61.33 -4.97 -43.84
C TRP A 87 60.24 -5.02 -44.92
N ASN A 88 60.52 -5.66 -46.05
CA ASN A 88 59.46 -5.98 -47.03
C ASN A 88 58.58 -7.12 -46.52
N ASP A 89 59.20 -8.14 -45.91
CA ASP A 89 58.54 -9.26 -45.25
C ASP A 89 59.31 -9.63 -43.99
N PHE A 90 58.59 -9.90 -42.90
CA PHE A 90 59.16 -10.43 -41.67
C PHE A 90 58.36 -11.68 -41.27
N SER A 91 58.81 -12.82 -41.75
CA SER A 91 58.25 -14.15 -41.46
C SER A 91 59.37 -15.09 -40.97
N ILE A 92 59.01 -16.19 -40.32
CA ILE A 92 59.93 -17.21 -39.83
C ILE A 92 59.24 -18.57 -39.98
N ALA A 93 59.64 -19.42 -40.92
CA ALA A 93 59.04 -20.74 -41.09
C ALA A 93 59.33 -21.68 -39.91
N GLY A 94 58.60 -22.81 -39.80
CA GLY A 94 58.63 -23.68 -38.62
C GLY A 94 59.97 -24.32 -38.25
N ASN A 95 60.94 -24.35 -39.18
CA ASN A 95 62.29 -24.86 -38.97
C ASN A 95 63.37 -23.75 -39.08
N GLU A 96 62.96 -22.49 -39.03
CA GLU A 96 63.82 -21.31 -39.13
C GLU A 96 63.95 -20.59 -37.78
N ARG A 97 65.03 -19.80 -37.64
CA ARG A 97 65.35 -19.06 -36.42
C ARG A 97 65.83 -17.65 -36.74
N VAL A 98 65.35 -16.68 -35.99
CA VAL A 98 65.89 -15.31 -35.95
C VAL A 98 66.39 -15.01 -34.53
N ALA A 99 67.65 -14.59 -34.40
CA ALA A 99 68.25 -14.26 -33.11
C ALA A 99 68.74 -12.80 -33.09
N PHE A 100 68.30 -12.03 -32.11
CA PHE A 100 68.77 -10.67 -31.85
C PHE A 100 69.81 -10.69 -30.72
N HIS A 101 71.02 -10.23 -31.03
CA HIS A 101 72.08 -9.99 -30.05
C HIS A 101 72.22 -8.49 -29.84
N GLN A 102 71.64 -7.99 -28.75
CA GLN A 102 71.53 -6.56 -28.45
C GLN A 102 72.51 -6.13 -27.36
N PRO A 103 72.87 -4.82 -27.26
CA PRO A 103 73.85 -4.34 -26.29
C PRO A 103 73.52 -4.66 -24.83
N GLY A 104 72.22 -4.66 -24.47
CA GLY A 104 71.77 -5.07 -23.15
C GLY A 104 70.27 -5.38 -23.12
N LYS A 105 69.79 -5.77 -21.92
CA LYS A 105 68.37 -6.16 -21.70
C LYS A 105 67.38 -5.01 -21.93
N GLN A 106 67.86 -3.76 -21.85
CA GLN A 106 67.06 -2.54 -22.08
C GLN A 106 67.00 -2.12 -23.55
N SER A 107 67.87 -2.67 -24.40
CA SER A 107 67.96 -2.29 -25.81
C SER A 107 66.72 -2.79 -26.56
N ILE A 108 66.29 -2.04 -27.59
CA ILE A 108 65.06 -2.28 -28.32
C ILE A 108 65.33 -2.37 -29.83
N ALA A 109 64.85 -3.44 -30.46
CA ALA A 109 64.84 -3.61 -31.90
C ALA A 109 63.42 -3.42 -32.45
N LEU A 110 63.18 -2.33 -33.18
CA LEU A 110 61.95 -2.09 -33.93
C LEU A 110 62.06 -2.68 -35.33
N ASN A 111 61.27 -3.72 -35.59
CA ASN A 111 61.10 -4.38 -36.86
C ASN A 111 59.76 -3.95 -37.46
N ARG A 112 59.80 -3.08 -38.46
CA ARG A 112 58.60 -2.56 -39.12
C ARG A 112 58.45 -3.16 -40.51
N VAL A 113 57.34 -3.84 -40.77
CA VAL A 113 57.02 -4.33 -42.11
C VAL A 113 56.35 -3.23 -42.93
N VAL A 114 56.95 -2.88 -44.07
CA VAL A 114 56.45 -1.88 -45.02
C VAL A 114 55.88 -2.50 -46.30
N GLY A 115 56.02 -3.81 -46.48
CA GLY A 115 55.38 -4.57 -47.56
C GLY A 115 53.91 -4.88 -47.31
N ASN A 116 53.32 -5.74 -48.15
CA ASN A 116 51.87 -6.03 -48.16
C ASN A 116 51.49 -7.35 -47.48
N ASN A 117 52.47 -8.12 -46.97
CA ASN A 117 52.23 -9.42 -46.34
C ASN A 117 52.12 -9.29 -44.82
N GLY A 118 51.25 -10.09 -44.22
CA GLY A 118 51.22 -10.29 -42.77
C GLY A 118 52.37 -11.18 -42.30
N SER A 119 52.91 -10.91 -41.11
CA SER A 119 54.02 -11.67 -40.54
C SER A 119 53.58 -13.06 -40.10
N GLN A 120 54.14 -14.10 -40.70
CA GLN A 120 53.87 -15.50 -40.36
C GLN A 120 55.06 -16.06 -39.55
N ILE A 121 54.92 -16.15 -38.23
CA ILE A 121 55.96 -16.62 -37.32
C ILE A 121 55.61 -18.03 -36.86
N HIS A 122 56.22 -19.03 -37.47
CA HIS A 122 56.07 -20.45 -37.13
C HIS A 122 57.31 -21.04 -36.45
N GLY A 123 58.48 -20.42 -36.61
CA GLY A 123 59.76 -20.88 -36.07
C GLY A 123 60.18 -20.18 -34.77
N GLN A 124 61.49 -20.02 -34.58
CA GLN A 124 62.08 -19.48 -33.36
C GLN A 124 62.47 -18.00 -33.48
N LEU A 125 62.15 -17.20 -32.47
CA LEU A 125 62.62 -15.82 -32.33
C LEU A 125 63.24 -15.63 -30.95
N ASP A 126 64.55 -15.41 -30.88
CA ASP A 126 65.27 -15.21 -29.62
C ASP A 126 65.85 -13.79 -29.53
N ALA A 127 65.78 -13.17 -28.35
CA ALA A 127 66.42 -11.88 -28.09
C ALA A 127 66.83 -11.73 -26.62
N ASN A 128 68.00 -11.17 -26.34
CA ASN A 128 68.41 -10.83 -24.98
C ASN A 128 67.78 -9.52 -24.47
N GLY A 129 67.34 -8.62 -25.36
CA GLY A 129 66.63 -7.39 -25.07
C GLY A 129 65.19 -7.40 -25.60
N LYS A 130 64.64 -6.24 -25.96
CA LYS A 130 63.25 -6.09 -26.40
C LYS A 130 63.12 -6.11 -27.92
N VAL A 131 62.06 -6.75 -28.41
CA VAL A 131 61.70 -6.79 -29.84
C VAL A 131 60.33 -6.14 -30.03
N PHE A 132 60.25 -5.15 -30.91
CA PHE A 132 59.00 -4.57 -31.38
C PHE A 132 58.77 -5.06 -32.81
N LEU A 133 57.69 -5.79 -33.07
CA LEU A 133 57.27 -6.25 -34.39
C LEU A 133 56.00 -5.50 -34.80
N VAL A 134 56.12 -4.63 -35.80
CA VAL A 134 55.04 -3.77 -36.27
C VAL A 134 54.69 -4.16 -37.70
N ASN A 135 53.49 -4.69 -37.93
CA ASN A 135 53.01 -5.05 -39.26
C ASN A 135 51.51 -4.73 -39.44
N PRO A 136 51.18 -3.66 -40.18
CA PRO A 136 49.78 -3.29 -40.46
C PRO A 136 48.96 -4.35 -41.18
N ASN A 137 49.57 -5.35 -41.82
CA ASN A 137 48.87 -6.43 -42.51
C ASN A 137 48.52 -7.61 -41.59
N GLY A 138 48.99 -7.60 -40.34
CA GLY A 138 48.73 -8.65 -39.35
C GLY A 138 49.99 -9.37 -38.88
N VAL A 139 49.89 -10.01 -37.71
CA VAL A 139 50.95 -10.81 -37.10
C VAL A 139 50.34 -12.11 -36.58
N LEU A 140 50.83 -13.26 -37.06
CA LEU A 140 50.46 -14.59 -36.56
C LEU A 140 51.70 -15.28 -35.97
N PHE A 141 51.63 -15.66 -34.71
CA PHE A 141 52.52 -16.64 -34.11
C PHE A 141 51.83 -18.01 -34.16
N GLY A 142 52.24 -18.88 -35.08
CA GLY A 142 51.60 -20.19 -35.28
C GLY A 142 51.91 -21.18 -34.15
N SER A 143 51.21 -22.31 -34.12
CA SER A 143 51.25 -23.28 -33.01
C SER A 143 52.61 -23.93 -32.72
N GLY A 144 53.56 -23.86 -33.65
CA GLY A 144 54.93 -24.33 -33.48
C GLY A 144 55.93 -23.26 -33.03
N ALA A 145 55.51 -21.99 -32.98
CA ALA A 145 56.40 -20.86 -32.75
C ALA A 145 56.90 -20.82 -31.29
N GLN A 146 58.17 -20.48 -31.11
CA GLN A 146 58.81 -20.27 -29.81
C GLN A 146 59.52 -18.92 -29.79
N ILE A 147 59.01 -18.00 -28.98
CA ILE A 147 59.50 -16.63 -28.90
C ILE A 147 60.09 -16.40 -27.52
N ASN A 148 61.42 -16.27 -27.39
CA ASN A 148 62.11 -16.05 -26.12
C ASN A 148 62.82 -14.70 -26.13
N VAL A 149 62.27 -13.70 -25.44
CA VAL A 149 62.77 -12.31 -25.54
C VAL A 149 62.92 -11.65 -24.16
N GLY A 150 63.68 -10.56 -24.07
CA GLY A 150 63.65 -9.67 -22.89
C GLY A 150 62.32 -8.91 -22.74
N GLY A 151 61.61 -8.69 -23.85
CA GLY A 151 60.24 -8.18 -23.90
C GLY A 151 59.74 -8.10 -25.35
N LEU A 152 58.42 -8.16 -25.55
CA LEU A 152 57.80 -8.17 -26.88
C LEU A 152 56.73 -7.08 -26.98
N VAL A 153 56.73 -6.33 -28.07
CA VAL A 153 55.56 -5.58 -28.54
C VAL A 153 55.24 -6.04 -29.96
N ALA A 154 54.09 -6.68 -30.17
CA ALA A 154 53.59 -6.99 -31.51
C ALA A 154 52.38 -6.11 -31.80
N SER A 155 52.42 -5.34 -32.89
CA SER A 155 51.39 -4.35 -33.20
C SER A 155 50.98 -4.36 -34.68
N THR A 156 49.68 -4.26 -34.95
CA THR A 156 49.19 -3.88 -36.29
C THR A 156 49.04 -2.37 -36.48
N GLN A 157 49.14 -1.59 -35.40
CA GLN A 157 49.22 -0.13 -35.48
C GLN A 157 50.68 0.31 -35.58
N ASN A 158 50.95 1.34 -36.37
CA ASN A 158 52.31 1.80 -36.65
C ASN A 158 52.83 2.73 -35.55
N ILE A 159 54.15 2.86 -35.41
CA ILE A 159 54.80 3.87 -34.55
C ILE A 159 55.67 4.76 -35.44
N ALA A 160 55.68 6.08 -35.20
CA ALA A 160 56.58 6.98 -35.92
C ALA A 160 58.03 6.83 -35.43
N ASP A 161 59.01 7.00 -36.33
CA ASP A 161 60.43 6.89 -35.96
C ASP A 161 60.82 7.89 -34.87
N ALA A 162 60.35 9.13 -34.99
CA ALA A 162 60.60 10.19 -34.00
C ALA A 162 60.08 9.82 -32.61
N ASP A 163 58.88 9.25 -32.54
CA ASP A 163 58.24 8.79 -31.30
C ASP A 163 59.04 7.64 -30.66
N PHE A 164 59.42 6.64 -31.46
CA PHE A 164 60.23 5.51 -30.99
C PHE A 164 61.59 5.97 -30.45
N LEU A 165 62.29 6.83 -31.19
CA LEU A 165 63.61 7.35 -30.79
C LEU A 165 63.52 8.21 -29.52
N ALA A 166 62.48 9.04 -29.41
CA ALA A 166 62.20 9.83 -28.21
C ALA A 166 61.76 8.99 -26.99
N GLY A 167 61.45 7.70 -27.17
CA GLY A 167 60.93 6.83 -26.10
C GLY A 167 59.45 7.07 -25.80
N ASN A 168 58.75 7.81 -26.66
CA ASN A 168 57.31 7.98 -26.63
C ASN A 168 56.67 6.85 -27.45
N TYR A 169 56.42 5.68 -26.84
CA TYR A 169 55.89 4.53 -27.61
C TYR A 169 54.39 4.64 -27.86
N ARG A 170 54.04 5.53 -28.81
CA ARG A 170 52.70 5.75 -29.30
C ARG A 170 52.47 4.98 -30.61
N PHE A 171 51.64 3.96 -30.56
CA PHE A 171 51.23 3.20 -31.74
C PHE A 171 49.89 3.72 -32.24
N SER A 172 49.77 4.04 -33.52
CA SER A 172 48.53 4.54 -34.12
C SER A 172 48.40 4.09 -35.58
N GLY A 173 47.16 3.92 -36.02
CA GLY A 173 46.85 3.56 -37.39
C GLY A 173 45.37 3.23 -37.58
N ASN A 174 45.03 2.76 -38.77
CA ASN A 174 43.69 2.33 -39.16
C ASN A 174 43.65 0.85 -39.57
N SER A 175 44.67 0.07 -39.22
CA SER A 175 44.69 -1.36 -39.54
C SER A 175 43.55 -2.09 -38.83
N THR A 176 42.81 -2.89 -39.59
CA THR A 176 41.80 -3.83 -39.10
C THR A 176 42.34 -5.26 -38.98
N ALA A 177 43.62 -5.47 -39.31
CA ALA A 177 44.28 -6.76 -39.20
C ALA A 177 44.47 -7.17 -37.74
N SER A 178 44.70 -8.47 -37.53
CA SER A 178 44.77 -9.07 -36.19
C SER A 178 46.19 -9.40 -35.76
N VAL A 179 46.42 -9.38 -34.45
CA VAL A 179 47.55 -10.06 -33.81
C VAL A 179 47.03 -11.35 -33.18
N VAL A 180 47.55 -12.50 -33.62
CA VAL A 180 47.12 -13.82 -33.15
C VAL A 180 48.31 -14.60 -32.63
N ASN A 181 48.20 -15.14 -31.41
CA ASN A 181 49.17 -16.07 -30.84
C ASN A 181 48.55 -17.45 -30.65
N ASP A 182 49.00 -18.43 -31.42
CA ASP A 182 48.74 -19.85 -31.24
C ASP A 182 49.98 -20.59 -30.68
N GLY A 183 51.15 -19.92 -30.63
CA GLY A 183 52.44 -20.47 -30.20
C GLY A 183 52.81 -20.19 -28.74
N HIS A 184 54.10 -20.26 -28.42
CA HIS A 184 54.65 -20.01 -27.08
C HIS A 184 55.50 -18.73 -27.06
N ILE A 185 55.08 -17.73 -26.28
CA ILE A 185 55.81 -16.48 -26.09
C ILE A 185 56.27 -16.39 -24.64
N THR A 186 57.59 -16.27 -24.43
CA THR A 186 58.22 -16.17 -23.11
C THR A 186 59.05 -14.90 -23.03
N ALA A 187 58.70 -14.01 -22.09
CA ALA A 187 59.56 -12.90 -21.70
C ALA A 187 60.48 -13.32 -20.54
N ALA A 188 61.69 -12.75 -20.49
CA ALA A 188 62.58 -12.90 -19.34
C ALA A 188 61.93 -12.38 -18.04
N ASP A 189 62.43 -12.81 -16.88
CA ASP A 189 61.95 -12.33 -15.58
C ASP A 189 61.96 -10.79 -15.49
N GLY A 190 60.82 -10.19 -15.16
CA GLY A 190 60.57 -8.74 -15.16
C GLY A 190 60.35 -8.12 -16.56
N GLY A 191 60.37 -8.92 -17.63
CA GLY A 191 60.06 -8.53 -18.99
C GLY A 191 58.56 -8.53 -19.28
N SER A 192 58.13 -7.83 -20.34
CA SER A 192 56.70 -7.67 -20.65
C SER A 192 56.35 -8.05 -22.08
N VAL A 193 55.11 -8.49 -22.30
CA VAL A 193 54.54 -8.82 -23.62
C VAL A 193 53.30 -7.96 -23.87
N ALA A 194 53.29 -7.20 -24.96
CA ALA A 194 52.12 -6.43 -25.40
C ALA A 194 51.72 -6.82 -26.83
N LEU A 195 50.46 -7.25 -27.00
CA LEU A 195 49.86 -7.52 -28.31
C LEU A 195 48.80 -6.44 -28.59
N LEU A 196 48.97 -5.68 -29.68
CA LEU A 196 48.22 -4.46 -29.96
C LEU A 196 47.61 -4.48 -31.37
N GLY A 197 46.32 -4.21 -31.51
CA GLY A 197 45.70 -4.12 -32.83
C GLY A 197 44.21 -3.84 -32.77
N ALA A 198 43.50 -3.80 -33.89
CA ALA A 198 42.03 -3.75 -33.85
C ALA A 198 41.45 -5.02 -33.22
N ARG A 199 42.08 -6.18 -33.49
CA ARG A 199 41.72 -7.47 -32.91
C ARG A 199 42.96 -8.20 -32.43
N VAL A 200 42.89 -8.76 -31.23
CA VAL A 200 43.98 -9.50 -30.58
C VAL A 200 43.44 -10.81 -30.03
N SER A 201 44.13 -11.91 -30.30
CA SER A 201 43.75 -13.23 -29.82
C SER A 201 44.95 -14.03 -29.32
N ASN A 202 44.80 -14.64 -28.15
CA ASN A 202 45.72 -15.64 -27.63
C ASN A 202 45.00 -16.99 -27.50
N ASN A 203 45.39 -17.97 -28.32
CA ASN A 203 44.99 -19.38 -28.18
C ASN A 203 46.16 -20.26 -27.71
N GLY A 204 47.40 -19.75 -27.78
CA GLY A 204 48.61 -20.39 -27.29
C GLY A 204 48.95 -20.01 -25.85
N VAL A 205 50.24 -19.83 -25.57
CA VAL A 205 50.77 -19.50 -24.24
C VAL A 205 51.59 -18.22 -24.30
N ILE A 206 51.34 -17.31 -23.34
CA ILE A 206 52.19 -16.15 -23.08
C ILE A 206 52.64 -16.20 -21.62
N GLN A 207 53.94 -16.11 -21.38
CA GLN A 207 54.54 -16.16 -20.05
C GLN A 207 55.47 -14.95 -19.82
N ALA A 208 55.25 -14.22 -18.71
CA ALA A 208 56.04 -13.05 -18.32
C ALA A 208 56.17 -12.98 -16.79
N LYS A 209 57.05 -13.81 -16.21
CA LYS A 209 57.24 -13.90 -14.76
C LYS A 209 57.75 -12.58 -14.19
N MET A 210 57.16 -12.12 -13.09
CA MET A 210 57.38 -10.82 -12.43
C MET A 210 57.18 -9.60 -13.34
N GLY A 211 56.61 -9.78 -14.53
CA GLY A 211 56.41 -8.75 -15.54
C GLY A 211 54.94 -8.55 -15.88
N ARG A 212 54.62 -8.07 -17.09
CA ARG A 212 53.24 -7.81 -17.50
C ARG A 212 52.88 -8.39 -18.86
N ILE A 213 51.64 -8.84 -18.99
CA ILE A 213 51.03 -9.25 -20.26
C ILE A 213 49.87 -8.31 -20.58
N ALA A 214 49.89 -7.68 -21.75
CA ALA A 214 48.86 -6.74 -22.17
C ALA A 214 48.29 -7.11 -23.55
N LEU A 215 46.98 -7.32 -23.63
CA LEU A 215 46.23 -7.49 -24.88
C LEU A 215 45.37 -6.24 -25.11
N GLY A 216 45.77 -5.39 -26.05
CA GLY A 216 45.11 -4.11 -26.33
C GLY A 216 44.39 -4.10 -27.67
N ALA A 217 43.08 -3.88 -27.66
CA ALA A 217 42.25 -3.74 -28.86
C ALA A 217 41.79 -2.29 -29.09
N GLY A 218 42.16 -1.71 -30.25
CA GLY A 218 41.95 -0.30 -30.58
C GLY A 218 42.79 0.18 -31.77
N ASN A 219 42.70 1.48 -32.06
CA ASN A 219 43.42 2.16 -33.16
C ASN A 219 44.61 2.98 -32.69
N THR A 220 44.66 3.34 -31.40
CA THR A 220 45.77 4.13 -30.85
C THR A 220 46.09 3.67 -29.44
N PHE A 221 47.37 3.44 -29.19
CA PHE A 221 47.91 2.92 -27.94
C PHE A 221 49.08 3.78 -27.49
N LYS A 222 49.15 4.07 -26.20
CA LYS A 222 50.35 4.59 -25.55
C LYS A 222 50.90 3.52 -24.61
N VAL A 223 52.16 3.16 -24.81
CA VAL A 223 52.87 2.14 -24.05
C VAL A 223 54.00 2.84 -23.31
N ASN A 224 54.05 2.72 -21.98
CA ASN A 224 55.13 3.28 -21.18
C ASN A 224 55.94 2.15 -20.56
N PHE A 225 57.27 2.19 -20.67
CA PHE A 225 58.19 1.24 -20.03
C PHE A 225 59.02 1.95 -18.96
N ASP A 226 59.30 1.25 -17.86
CA ASP A 226 60.34 1.61 -16.89
C ASP A 226 61.34 0.45 -16.79
N GLY A 227 62.55 0.65 -17.33
CA GLY A 227 63.47 -0.46 -17.53
C GLY A 227 62.82 -1.60 -18.32
N ASN A 228 62.81 -2.82 -17.76
CA ASN A 228 62.19 -4.01 -18.37
C ASN A 228 60.66 -4.11 -18.16
N ASP A 229 60.12 -3.39 -17.17
CA ASP A 229 58.71 -3.48 -16.79
C ASP A 229 57.84 -2.57 -17.69
N LEU A 230 56.74 -3.10 -18.22
CA LEU A 230 55.68 -2.28 -18.79
C LEU A 230 55.01 -1.50 -17.66
N LEU A 231 55.11 -0.18 -17.64
CA LEU A 231 54.55 0.66 -16.59
C LEU A 231 53.04 0.90 -16.78
N SER A 232 52.60 1.10 -18.03
CA SER A 232 51.18 1.26 -18.38
C SER A 232 50.91 1.06 -19.88
N LEU A 233 49.71 0.57 -20.22
CA LEU A 233 49.11 0.58 -21.55
C LEU A 233 47.81 1.39 -21.51
N GLN A 234 47.69 2.41 -22.35
CA GLN A 234 46.47 3.20 -22.51
C GLN A 234 45.98 3.09 -23.96
N VAL A 235 44.74 2.66 -24.17
CA VAL A 235 44.07 2.75 -25.48
C VAL A 235 43.47 4.15 -25.59
N GLU A 236 43.90 4.96 -26.55
CA GLU A 236 43.43 6.34 -26.72
C GLU A 236 42.39 6.48 -27.82
N GLY A 237 42.53 5.72 -28.91
CA GLY A 237 41.65 5.74 -30.08
C GLY A 237 40.99 4.38 -30.26
N GLY A 238 39.67 4.37 -30.41
CA GLY A 238 38.90 3.13 -30.55
C GLY A 238 38.87 2.57 -31.97
N ALA A 239 38.66 1.25 -32.10
CA ALA A 239 38.48 0.56 -33.37
C ALA A 239 37.00 0.23 -33.65
N VAL A 240 36.65 0.00 -34.92
CA VAL A 240 35.39 -0.67 -35.27
C VAL A 240 35.58 -2.17 -34.94
N ASP A 241 34.72 -2.72 -34.09
CA ASP A 241 34.81 -4.11 -33.59
C ASP A 241 36.11 -4.45 -32.86
N ALA A 242 36.51 -3.56 -31.94
CA ALA A 242 37.67 -3.78 -31.07
C ALA A 242 37.48 -5.07 -30.24
N GLN A 243 38.38 -6.05 -30.42
CA GLN A 243 38.27 -7.33 -29.72
C GLN A 243 39.61 -7.78 -29.11
N ALA A 244 39.62 -8.04 -27.81
CA ALA A 244 40.74 -8.71 -27.12
C ALA A 244 40.25 -10.05 -26.59
N SER A 245 40.87 -11.16 -26.99
CA SER A 245 40.42 -12.51 -26.65
C SER A 245 41.55 -13.40 -26.11
N ASN A 246 41.23 -14.21 -25.10
CA ASN A 246 42.10 -15.25 -24.57
C ASN A 246 41.35 -16.59 -24.49
N GLY A 247 41.72 -17.53 -25.35
CA GLY A 247 41.33 -18.94 -25.30
C GLY A 247 42.43 -19.85 -24.74
N GLY A 248 43.68 -19.39 -24.67
CA GLY A 248 44.85 -20.12 -24.18
C GLY A 248 45.25 -19.75 -22.75
N LEU A 249 46.56 -19.69 -22.50
CA LEU A 249 47.16 -19.33 -21.20
C LEU A 249 47.87 -17.98 -21.26
N LEU A 250 47.55 -17.09 -20.32
CA LEU A 250 48.33 -15.90 -19.99
C LEU A 250 48.89 -16.08 -18.57
N LYS A 251 50.22 -16.13 -18.42
CA LYS A 251 50.88 -16.43 -17.14
C LYS A 251 51.90 -15.35 -16.73
N ALA A 252 51.59 -14.57 -15.70
CA ALA A 252 52.40 -13.47 -15.18
C ALA A 252 52.54 -13.52 -13.64
N ASP A 253 53.09 -14.61 -13.09
CA ASP A 253 53.30 -14.77 -11.64
C ASP A 253 54.20 -13.65 -11.08
N GLY A 254 53.78 -13.00 -10.01
CA GLY A 254 54.39 -11.80 -9.43
C GLY A 254 54.14 -10.52 -10.24
N GLY A 255 53.21 -10.57 -11.19
CA GLY A 255 53.01 -9.57 -12.24
C GLY A 255 51.54 -9.22 -12.51
N GLU A 256 51.27 -8.63 -13.69
CA GLU A 256 49.93 -8.16 -14.08
C GLU A 256 49.52 -8.66 -15.48
N VAL A 257 48.25 -9.03 -15.62
CA VAL A 257 47.60 -9.26 -16.91
C VAL A 257 46.52 -8.20 -17.15
N LEU A 258 46.62 -7.49 -18.27
CA LEU A 258 45.64 -6.49 -18.72
C LEU A 258 45.07 -6.90 -20.09
N MET A 259 43.76 -7.07 -20.18
CA MET A 259 43.05 -7.16 -21.46
C MET A 259 42.11 -5.97 -21.57
N THR A 260 42.27 -5.17 -22.62
CA THR A 260 41.47 -3.96 -22.80
C THR A 260 41.02 -3.77 -24.25
N ALA A 261 39.78 -3.32 -24.43
CA ALA A 261 39.22 -3.01 -25.74
C ALA A 261 38.48 -1.66 -25.71
N ARG A 262 38.74 -0.79 -26.70
CA ARG A 262 38.01 0.48 -26.86
C ARG A 262 37.43 0.59 -28.26
N ALA A 263 36.14 0.91 -28.37
CA ALA A 263 35.43 1.07 -29.63
C ALA A 263 35.49 2.52 -30.12
N ALA A 264 35.41 2.72 -31.44
CA ALA A 264 35.19 4.04 -32.02
C ALA A 264 33.73 4.48 -31.80
N GLY A 265 33.52 5.64 -31.15
CA GLY A 265 32.18 6.18 -30.88
C GLY A 265 31.43 5.50 -29.72
N ASN A 266 30.10 5.69 -29.65
CA ASN A 266 29.23 5.20 -28.56
C ASN A 266 28.80 3.72 -28.72
N LEU A 267 29.52 2.91 -29.49
CA LEU A 267 29.09 1.57 -29.91
C LEU A 267 29.56 0.50 -28.90
N LEU A 268 28.68 -0.44 -28.51
CA LEU A 268 28.95 -1.57 -27.60
C LEU A 268 29.93 -2.64 -28.15
N ASN A 269 30.63 -2.37 -29.25
CA ASN A 269 31.39 -3.37 -30.01
C ASN A 269 32.82 -3.59 -29.49
N ALA A 270 33.20 -2.98 -28.37
CA ALA A 270 34.46 -3.28 -27.69
C ALA A 270 34.30 -4.52 -26.81
N VAL A 271 34.75 -5.68 -27.29
CA VAL A 271 34.58 -6.96 -26.60
C VAL A 271 35.90 -7.44 -26.01
N VAL A 272 35.94 -7.62 -24.69
CA VAL A 272 36.97 -8.41 -24.01
C VAL A 272 36.37 -9.79 -23.72
N ASN A 273 37.06 -10.86 -24.13
CA ASN A 273 36.55 -12.22 -23.97
C ASN A 273 37.63 -13.17 -23.43
N ASN A 274 37.45 -13.69 -22.22
CA ASN A 274 38.29 -14.77 -21.69
C ASN A 274 37.49 -16.08 -21.67
N THR A 275 38.01 -17.12 -22.31
CA THR A 275 37.53 -18.51 -22.17
C THR A 275 38.63 -19.46 -21.68
N GLY A 276 39.90 -19.03 -21.76
CA GLY A 276 41.07 -19.77 -21.29
C GLY A 276 41.45 -19.47 -19.84
N THR A 277 42.73 -19.61 -19.53
CA THR A 277 43.30 -19.38 -18.20
C THR A 277 44.13 -18.10 -18.17
N ILE A 278 43.89 -17.27 -17.15
CA ILE A 278 44.75 -16.14 -16.80
C ILE A 278 45.29 -16.39 -15.40
N GLU A 279 46.61 -16.54 -15.29
CA GLU A 279 47.33 -16.79 -14.04
C GLU A 279 48.29 -15.61 -13.77
N ALA A 280 48.10 -14.92 -12.66
CA ALA A 280 48.99 -13.90 -12.15
C ALA A 280 49.11 -14.11 -10.63
N LYS A 281 49.78 -15.18 -10.21
CA LYS A 281 49.90 -15.53 -8.79
C LYS A 281 50.77 -14.54 -8.02
N GLY A 282 50.51 -14.34 -6.73
CA GLY A 282 51.40 -13.54 -5.87
C GLY A 282 52.76 -14.24 -5.66
N LEU A 283 53.87 -13.49 -5.76
CA LEU A 283 55.24 -14.02 -5.65
C LEU A 283 56.18 -12.98 -5.00
N ALA A 284 57.09 -13.40 -4.12
CA ALA A 284 58.20 -12.57 -3.57
C ALA A 284 57.77 -11.14 -3.16
N SER A 285 56.77 -11.03 -2.28
CA SER A 285 56.16 -9.77 -1.79
C SER A 285 55.35 -8.94 -2.79
N ARG A 286 55.18 -9.40 -4.05
CA ARG A 286 54.33 -8.76 -5.06
C ARG A 286 52.98 -9.47 -5.18
N ALA A 287 51.89 -8.71 -5.11
CA ALA A 287 50.55 -9.19 -5.38
C ALA A 287 50.32 -9.24 -6.90
N GLY A 288 49.71 -10.32 -7.39
CA GLY A 288 49.35 -10.39 -8.80
C GLY A 288 48.04 -9.68 -9.11
N LYS A 289 47.87 -9.25 -10.37
CA LYS A 289 46.70 -8.46 -10.79
C LYS A 289 46.17 -8.89 -12.15
N ILE A 290 44.85 -8.99 -12.28
CA ILE A 290 44.16 -9.20 -13.57
C ILE A 290 43.16 -8.06 -13.79
N THR A 291 43.19 -7.43 -14.96
CA THR A 291 42.22 -6.41 -15.36
C THR A 291 41.64 -6.74 -16.73
N LEU A 292 40.31 -6.88 -16.82
CA LEU A 292 39.54 -7.03 -18.06
C LEU A 292 38.64 -5.79 -18.22
N ASP A 293 38.90 -4.96 -19.22
CA ASP A 293 38.23 -3.65 -19.38
C ASP A 293 37.75 -3.42 -20.83
N GLY A 294 36.44 -3.34 -21.04
CA GLY A 294 35.87 -3.11 -22.37
C GLY A 294 34.42 -2.63 -22.33
N GLY A 295 33.79 -2.46 -23.50
CA GLY A 295 32.35 -2.14 -23.57
C GLY A 295 31.49 -3.31 -23.11
N THR A 296 31.77 -4.51 -23.64
CA THR A 296 31.24 -5.79 -23.18
C THR A 296 32.39 -6.69 -22.74
N VAL A 297 32.33 -7.23 -21.52
CA VAL A 297 33.33 -8.18 -21.00
C VAL A 297 32.67 -9.53 -20.76
N LYS A 298 33.16 -10.56 -21.45
CA LYS A 298 32.75 -11.96 -21.28
C LYS A 298 33.80 -12.71 -20.50
N VAL A 299 33.40 -13.29 -19.38
CA VAL A 299 34.31 -13.94 -18.42
C VAL A 299 33.92 -15.41 -18.26
N ALA A 300 34.70 -16.30 -18.87
CA ALA A 300 34.67 -17.75 -18.72
C ALA A 300 36.06 -18.27 -18.33
N GLY A 301 36.22 -19.59 -18.18
CA GLY A 301 37.51 -20.20 -17.88
C GLY A 301 38.00 -19.93 -16.46
N THR A 302 39.32 -19.75 -16.29
CA THR A 302 39.96 -19.59 -14.97
C THR A 302 40.69 -18.25 -14.86
N LEU A 303 40.45 -17.53 -13.76
CA LEU A 303 41.23 -16.35 -13.35
C LEU A 303 41.88 -16.64 -12.00
N ASP A 304 43.21 -16.66 -11.93
CA ASP A 304 43.96 -17.07 -10.74
C ASP A 304 44.98 -16.00 -10.36
N THR A 305 44.76 -15.35 -9.20
CA THR A 305 45.73 -14.47 -8.55
C THR A 305 46.03 -14.92 -7.12
N SER A 306 45.98 -16.24 -6.87
CA SER A 306 46.32 -16.84 -5.58
C SER A 306 47.82 -16.65 -5.26
N ALA A 307 48.20 -16.78 -3.99
CA ALA A 307 49.59 -16.76 -3.57
C ALA A 307 50.32 -18.03 -4.02
N ALA A 308 51.45 -17.91 -4.72
CA ALA A 308 52.29 -19.04 -5.10
C ALA A 308 53.12 -19.59 -3.92
N GLU A 309 53.37 -18.76 -2.90
CA GLU A 309 54.21 -19.08 -1.74
C GLU A 309 53.59 -18.52 -0.45
N THR A 310 53.89 -19.17 0.68
CA THR A 310 53.44 -18.71 2.01
C THR A 310 53.96 -17.30 2.31
N GLY A 311 53.06 -16.38 2.66
CA GLY A 311 53.39 -14.99 2.98
C GLY A 311 53.35 -14.01 1.80
N ALA A 312 53.13 -14.49 0.57
CA ALA A 312 52.86 -13.57 -0.55
C ALA A 312 51.48 -12.90 -0.39
N PRO A 313 51.34 -11.60 -0.73
CA PRO A 313 50.08 -10.87 -0.60
C PRO A 313 49.02 -11.38 -1.58
N ALA A 314 47.74 -11.26 -1.21
CA ALA A 314 46.63 -11.65 -2.05
C ALA A 314 46.51 -10.76 -3.31
N GLY A 315 46.30 -11.38 -4.47
CA GLY A 315 46.12 -10.65 -5.72
C GLY A 315 44.74 -10.03 -5.90
N SER A 316 44.51 -9.32 -7.01
CA SER A 316 43.21 -8.67 -7.29
C SER A 316 42.76 -8.84 -8.73
N ILE A 317 41.45 -8.90 -8.93
CA ILE A 317 40.83 -9.08 -10.26
C ILE A 317 39.78 -8.00 -10.46
N VAL A 318 39.84 -7.28 -11.59
CA VAL A 318 38.83 -6.28 -11.96
C VAL A 318 38.28 -6.62 -13.34
N THR A 319 36.96 -6.70 -13.43
CA THR A 319 36.21 -6.85 -14.68
C THR A 319 35.26 -5.67 -14.81
N ARG A 320 35.47 -4.81 -15.80
CA ARG A 320 34.75 -3.54 -15.97
C ARG A 320 34.21 -3.40 -17.38
N GLY A 321 32.95 -2.98 -17.51
CA GLY A 321 32.39 -2.54 -18.78
C GLY A 321 30.97 -2.01 -18.64
N GLU A 322 30.36 -1.57 -19.75
CA GLU A 322 28.92 -1.27 -19.74
C GLU A 322 28.12 -2.55 -19.46
N ARG A 323 28.56 -3.67 -20.05
CA ARG A 323 28.03 -5.02 -19.79
C ARG A 323 29.13 -5.99 -19.40
N VAL A 324 28.93 -6.73 -18.32
CA VAL A 324 29.75 -7.90 -17.95
C VAL A 324 28.86 -9.14 -17.97
N ASP A 325 29.33 -10.21 -18.60
CA ASP A 325 28.66 -11.52 -18.65
C ASP A 325 29.60 -12.61 -18.14
N VAL A 326 29.31 -13.17 -16.96
CA VAL A 326 30.07 -14.27 -16.36
C VAL A 326 29.43 -15.61 -16.72
N ALA A 327 30.22 -16.51 -17.31
CA ALA A 327 29.78 -17.86 -17.63
C ALA A 327 29.57 -18.72 -16.38
N ALA A 328 28.73 -19.76 -16.50
CA ALA A 328 28.35 -20.59 -15.37
C ALA A 328 29.56 -21.31 -14.75
N ASP A 329 30.51 -21.79 -15.55
CA ASP A 329 31.65 -22.60 -15.12
C ASP A 329 32.90 -21.80 -14.74
N THR A 330 32.84 -20.47 -14.78
CA THR A 330 33.95 -19.58 -14.40
C THR A 330 34.48 -19.88 -13.01
N ARG A 331 35.80 -20.04 -12.91
CA ARG A 331 36.54 -20.25 -11.66
C ARG A 331 37.47 -19.08 -11.38
N VAL A 332 37.41 -18.56 -10.17
CA VAL A 332 38.24 -17.48 -9.68
C VAL A 332 38.92 -17.91 -8.40
N ASP A 333 40.23 -17.72 -8.30
CA ASP A 333 41.00 -17.98 -7.08
C ASP A 333 41.90 -16.79 -6.76
N THR A 334 41.77 -16.27 -5.53
CA THR A 334 42.55 -15.13 -5.04
C THR A 334 43.12 -15.42 -3.64
N ARG A 335 43.15 -16.69 -3.22
CA ARG A 335 43.56 -17.10 -1.86
C ARG A 335 45.03 -16.76 -1.58
N ALA A 336 45.30 -16.29 -0.38
CA ALA A 336 46.64 -16.12 0.17
C ALA A 336 46.63 -16.58 1.64
N GLY A 337 46.99 -17.85 1.85
CA GLY A 337 46.78 -18.54 3.14
C GLY A 337 45.30 -18.51 3.53
N ASP A 338 45.02 -18.02 4.74
CA ASP A 338 43.65 -17.89 5.26
C ASP A 338 42.92 -16.64 4.74
N THR A 339 43.59 -15.75 3.99
CA THR A 339 42.98 -14.55 3.39
C THR A 339 42.68 -14.76 1.91
N ALA A 340 41.97 -13.81 1.29
CA ALA A 340 41.84 -13.75 -0.17
C ALA A 340 41.70 -12.31 -0.65
N GLY A 341 42.06 -12.11 -1.90
CA GLY A 341 41.84 -10.87 -2.61
C GLY A 341 40.43 -10.74 -3.17
N THR A 342 40.16 -9.60 -3.80
CA THR A 342 38.82 -9.27 -4.31
C THR A 342 38.74 -9.40 -5.82
N TRP A 343 37.64 -10.00 -6.29
CA TRP A 343 37.16 -9.89 -7.67
C TRP A 343 36.05 -8.84 -7.75
N THR A 344 36.35 -7.73 -8.42
CA THR A 344 35.41 -6.62 -8.63
C THR A 344 34.77 -6.73 -10.02
N ILE A 345 33.45 -6.80 -10.06
CA ILE A 345 32.61 -6.68 -11.26
C ILE A 345 31.96 -5.30 -11.25
N GLU A 346 32.35 -4.42 -12.16
CA GLU A 346 31.81 -3.07 -12.30
C GLU A 346 31.09 -2.92 -13.65
N ALA A 347 29.75 -2.86 -13.63
CA ALA A 347 28.94 -2.81 -14.84
C ALA A 347 27.55 -2.22 -14.66
N ALA A 348 26.90 -1.75 -15.73
CA ALA A 348 25.52 -1.28 -15.68
C ALA A 348 24.54 -2.44 -15.39
N ASN A 349 24.89 -3.67 -15.78
CA ASN A 349 24.12 -4.88 -15.48
C ASN A 349 24.61 -5.66 -14.25
N ALA A 350 25.47 -5.08 -13.40
CA ALA A 350 25.98 -5.79 -12.24
C ALA A 350 24.83 -6.22 -11.31
N GLY A 351 24.81 -7.50 -10.91
CA GLY A 351 23.74 -8.11 -10.13
C GLY A 351 23.77 -9.64 -10.28
N VAL A 352 22.81 -10.31 -9.63
CA VAL A 352 22.77 -11.78 -9.58
C VAL A 352 21.50 -12.32 -10.22
N ASN A 353 21.67 -13.29 -11.13
CA ASN A 353 20.62 -13.98 -11.90
C ASN A 353 19.84 -13.08 -12.87
N GLY A 354 19.04 -13.71 -13.74
CA GLY A 354 18.29 -13.02 -14.79
C GLY A 354 19.20 -12.56 -15.93
N ASP A 355 19.08 -11.29 -16.31
CA ASP A 355 19.90 -10.61 -17.33
C ASP A 355 21.16 -9.94 -16.76
N ARG A 356 21.47 -10.22 -15.47
CA ARG A 356 22.56 -9.62 -14.70
C ARG A 356 23.90 -10.33 -14.89
N SER A 357 24.95 -9.72 -14.34
CA SER A 357 26.33 -10.07 -14.64
C SER A 357 26.77 -11.48 -14.25
N ILE A 358 26.22 -12.05 -13.17
CA ILE A 358 26.67 -13.36 -12.65
C ILE A 358 25.50 -14.21 -12.15
N GLY A 359 25.57 -15.52 -12.34
CA GLY A 359 24.60 -16.48 -11.77
C GLY A 359 24.84 -16.75 -10.28
N ALA A 360 23.79 -17.03 -9.52
CA ALA A 360 23.84 -17.24 -8.07
C ALA A 360 24.71 -18.45 -7.67
N ASP A 361 24.64 -19.56 -8.42
CA ASP A 361 25.49 -20.75 -8.20
C ASP A 361 26.96 -20.47 -8.50
N THR A 362 27.23 -19.62 -9.50
CA THR A 362 28.59 -19.21 -9.87
C THR A 362 29.16 -18.28 -8.81
N LEU A 363 28.38 -17.31 -8.34
CA LEU A 363 28.77 -16.43 -7.24
C LEU A 363 29.04 -17.22 -5.95
N SER A 364 28.12 -18.10 -5.56
CA SER A 364 28.23 -18.94 -4.36
C SER A 364 29.48 -19.81 -4.37
N ARG A 365 29.81 -20.44 -5.51
CA ARG A 365 31.04 -21.23 -5.65
C ARG A 365 32.30 -20.38 -5.55
N ASN A 366 32.34 -19.24 -6.24
CA ASN A 366 33.54 -18.39 -6.26
C ASN A 366 33.77 -17.67 -4.92
N LEU A 367 32.71 -17.43 -4.14
CA LEU A 367 32.84 -17.03 -2.73
C LEU A 367 33.53 -18.11 -1.88
N GLY A 368 33.71 -19.35 -2.34
CA GLY A 368 34.53 -20.34 -1.65
C GLY A 368 36.03 -20.02 -1.66
N THR A 369 36.51 -19.30 -2.67
CA THR A 369 37.95 -19.04 -2.92
C THR A 369 38.29 -17.56 -2.95
N THR A 370 37.32 -16.69 -3.21
CA THR A 370 37.55 -15.27 -3.52
C THR A 370 36.49 -14.38 -2.89
N SER A 371 36.90 -13.21 -2.39
CA SER A 371 35.95 -12.15 -2.03
C SER A 371 35.42 -11.47 -3.29
N VAL A 372 34.13 -11.13 -3.35
CA VAL A 372 33.50 -10.58 -4.56
C VAL A 372 32.88 -9.22 -4.28
N ALA A 373 33.11 -8.25 -5.18
CA ALA A 373 32.47 -6.95 -5.17
C ALA A 373 31.66 -6.74 -6.46
N LEU A 374 30.35 -6.54 -6.34
CA LEU A 374 29.45 -6.19 -7.44
C LEU A 374 29.12 -4.70 -7.36
N THR A 375 29.51 -3.93 -8.37
CA THR A 375 29.26 -2.49 -8.45
C THR A 375 28.41 -2.19 -9.67
N ASN A 376 27.13 -1.89 -9.43
CA ASN A 376 26.21 -1.45 -10.45
C ASN A 376 26.33 0.06 -10.68
N THR A 377 26.62 0.44 -11.92
CA THR A 377 26.83 1.84 -12.35
C THR A 377 25.56 2.54 -12.83
N GLN A 378 24.44 1.81 -12.99
CA GLN A 378 23.15 2.29 -13.52
C GLN A 378 21.95 1.65 -12.81
N GLY A 379 21.13 2.47 -12.14
CA GLY A 379 19.88 2.01 -11.53
C GLY A 379 20.09 1.03 -10.37
N ASP A 380 19.17 0.07 -10.22
CA ASP A 380 19.10 -0.82 -9.06
C ASP A 380 19.98 -2.07 -9.24
N LEU A 381 20.70 -2.46 -8.18
CA LEU A 381 21.37 -3.75 -8.07
C LEU A 381 20.40 -4.76 -7.46
N THR A 382 20.20 -5.89 -8.14
CA THR A 382 19.31 -6.95 -7.67
C THR A 382 20.08 -8.24 -7.42
N VAL A 383 19.83 -8.88 -6.27
CA VAL A 383 20.20 -10.27 -5.99
C VAL A 383 18.97 -11.14 -6.16
N GLY A 384 18.78 -11.65 -7.38
CA GLY A 384 17.55 -12.37 -7.79
C GLY A 384 17.54 -13.87 -7.49
N GLY A 385 18.66 -14.43 -7.03
CA GLY A 385 18.79 -15.85 -6.69
C GLY A 385 19.46 -16.07 -5.33
N PRO A 386 19.28 -17.25 -4.71
CA PRO A 386 19.86 -17.55 -3.41
C PRO A 386 21.38 -17.63 -3.50
N VAL A 387 22.08 -16.95 -2.58
CA VAL A 387 23.54 -16.96 -2.51
C VAL A 387 23.97 -17.55 -1.17
N SER A 388 24.82 -18.58 -1.19
CA SER A 388 25.29 -19.25 0.02
C SER A 388 26.76 -19.61 -0.05
N TRP A 389 27.54 -19.32 0.99
CA TRP A 389 28.96 -19.71 1.07
C TRP A 389 29.36 -20.14 2.50
N ASN A 390 30.43 -20.93 2.62
CA ASN A 390 30.90 -21.49 3.89
C ASN A 390 32.37 -21.15 4.19
N SER A 391 32.83 -20.00 3.70
CA SER A 391 34.20 -19.51 3.78
C SER A 391 34.25 -18.14 4.43
N ASP A 392 35.44 -17.70 4.84
CA ASP A 392 35.69 -16.37 5.41
C ASP A 392 35.71 -15.25 4.36
N ARG A 393 35.10 -15.47 3.19
CA ARG A 393 35.10 -14.48 2.10
C ARG A 393 34.00 -13.44 2.30
N SER A 394 34.23 -12.27 1.72
CA SER A 394 33.33 -11.12 1.75
C SER A 394 32.56 -10.96 0.44
N LEU A 395 31.31 -10.52 0.56
CA LEU A 395 30.48 -10.09 -0.56
C LEU A 395 30.15 -8.60 -0.40
N THR A 396 30.54 -7.77 -1.36
CA THR A 396 30.19 -6.35 -1.41
C THR A 396 29.22 -6.10 -2.55
N LEU A 397 28.08 -5.47 -2.26
CA LEU A 397 27.06 -5.10 -3.23
C LEU A 397 26.93 -3.59 -3.24
N THR A 398 27.10 -2.94 -4.39
CA THR A 398 27.03 -1.49 -4.51
C THR A 398 26.14 -1.09 -5.67
N SER A 399 25.09 -0.29 -5.42
CA SER A 399 24.39 0.48 -6.46
C SER A 399 24.79 1.95 -6.35
N GLN A 400 25.40 2.49 -7.41
CA GLN A 400 25.86 3.88 -7.44
C GLN A 400 24.72 4.90 -7.64
N LYS A 401 23.57 4.47 -8.19
CA LYS A 401 22.49 5.38 -8.61
C LYS A 401 21.09 4.96 -8.16
N GLY A 402 20.93 3.83 -7.48
CA GLY A 402 19.63 3.31 -7.12
C GLY A 402 19.64 2.49 -5.83
N ASN A 403 18.73 1.53 -5.77
CA ASN A 403 18.50 0.63 -4.65
C ASN A 403 19.40 -0.60 -4.73
N VAL A 404 19.50 -1.30 -3.59
CA VAL A 404 19.91 -2.71 -3.58
C VAL A 404 18.73 -3.57 -3.12
N ASP A 405 18.29 -4.48 -3.97
CA ASP A 405 17.18 -5.40 -3.70
C ASP A 405 17.70 -6.83 -3.49
N LEU A 406 17.58 -7.33 -2.26
CA LEU A 406 17.85 -8.73 -1.90
C LEU A 406 16.55 -9.54 -2.01
N GLN A 407 16.30 -10.12 -3.18
CA GLN A 407 15.02 -10.78 -3.47
C GLN A 407 14.93 -12.22 -2.97
N GLN A 408 16.06 -12.85 -2.69
CA GLN A 408 16.18 -14.24 -2.25
C GLN A 408 17.23 -14.33 -1.13
N THR A 409 17.22 -15.46 -0.42
CA THR A 409 18.08 -15.70 0.74
C THR A 409 19.58 -15.50 0.41
N VAL A 410 20.26 -14.70 1.24
CA VAL A 410 21.73 -14.56 1.24
C VAL A 410 22.27 -15.14 2.55
N SER A 411 23.18 -16.11 2.49
CA SER A 411 23.61 -16.83 3.70
C SER A 411 25.09 -17.17 3.72
N SER A 412 25.67 -17.19 4.92
CA SER A 412 27.01 -17.68 5.16
C SER A 412 27.21 -18.29 6.54
N THR A 413 28.08 -19.31 6.58
CA THR A 413 28.53 -19.97 7.82
C THR A 413 30.02 -19.81 8.07
N GLY A 414 30.75 -19.06 7.22
CA GLY A 414 32.18 -18.81 7.42
C GLY A 414 32.46 -18.00 8.67
N ALA A 415 33.52 -18.34 9.40
CA ALA A 415 33.84 -17.77 10.71
C ALA A 415 34.03 -16.24 10.67
N ASN A 416 34.57 -15.71 9.57
CA ASN A 416 34.81 -14.27 9.36
C ASN A 416 34.06 -13.74 8.12
N ALA A 417 33.00 -14.42 7.68
CA ALA A 417 32.25 -14.01 6.49
C ALA A 417 31.62 -12.62 6.66
N SER A 418 31.64 -11.81 5.60
CA SER A 418 31.01 -10.48 5.63
C SER A 418 30.14 -10.18 4.41
N LEU A 419 29.09 -9.41 4.64
CA LEU A 419 28.23 -8.85 3.61
C LEU A 419 28.16 -7.32 3.80
N THR A 420 28.62 -6.58 2.80
CA THR A 420 28.50 -5.11 2.77
C THR A 420 27.55 -4.71 1.65
N VAL A 421 26.52 -3.93 1.97
CA VAL A 421 25.51 -3.49 1.01
C VAL A 421 25.47 -1.96 0.99
N ASN A 422 25.80 -1.37 -0.15
CA ASN A 422 25.82 0.08 -0.38
C ASN A 422 24.77 0.44 -1.44
N ALA A 423 23.71 1.14 -1.04
CA ALA A 423 22.70 1.67 -1.95
C ALA A 423 22.76 3.21 -1.98
N ALA A 424 22.66 3.80 -3.17
CA ALA A 424 22.53 5.24 -3.31
C ALA A 424 21.22 5.77 -2.72
N ASP A 425 20.15 4.97 -2.79
CA ASP A 425 18.83 5.31 -2.27
C ASP A 425 18.43 4.44 -1.07
N LYS A 426 17.92 3.22 -1.31
CA LYS A 426 17.36 2.34 -0.28
C LYS A 426 17.84 0.89 -0.41
N ILE A 427 17.89 0.17 0.72
CA ILE A 427 18.11 -1.28 0.74
C ILE A 427 16.77 -2.00 0.99
N ARG A 428 16.37 -2.92 0.12
CA ARG A 428 15.17 -3.74 0.31
C ARG A 428 15.56 -5.20 0.53
N ILE A 429 15.24 -5.71 1.72
CA ILE A 429 15.42 -7.10 2.09
C ILE A 429 14.06 -7.78 1.96
N ASN A 430 13.91 -8.64 0.96
CA ASN A 430 12.63 -9.32 0.67
C ASN A 430 12.61 -10.77 1.14
N ASP A 431 13.76 -11.32 1.54
CA ASP A 431 13.94 -12.67 2.06
C ASP A 431 15.11 -12.69 3.07
N ALA A 432 15.43 -13.84 3.67
CA ALA A 432 16.35 -13.93 4.79
C ALA A 432 17.81 -13.56 4.47
N VAL A 433 18.48 -12.87 5.40
CA VAL A 433 19.95 -12.68 5.38
C VAL A 433 20.53 -13.41 6.58
N LYS A 434 21.32 -14.47 6.39
CA LYS A 434 21.78 -15.34 7.48
C LYS A 434 23.30 -15.43 7.53
N LEU A 435 23.96 -14.67 8.40
CA LEU A 435 25.41 -14.75 8.61
C LEU A 435 25.67 -15.28 10.02
N THR A 436 26.08 -16.55 10.12
CA THR A 436 26.03 -17.31 11.38
C THR A 436 27.40 -17.71 11.94
N GLY A 437 28.48 -17.44 11.20
CA GLY A 437 29.84 -17.70 11.68
C GLY A 437 30.25 -16.75 12.81
N ARG A 438 31.22 -17.17 13.61
CA ARG A 438 31.71 -16.51 14.84
C ARG A 438 31.77 -14.98 14.71
N ASN A 439 32.71 -14.46 13.92
CA ASN A 439 32.94 -13.03 13.71
C ASN A 439 32.22 -12.50 12.46
N ALA A 440 31.05 -13.06 12.10
CA ALA A 440 30.33 -12.63 10.91
C ALA A 440 29.96 -11.14 10.96
N HIS A 441 30.03 -10.46 9.82
CA HIS A 441 29.79 -9.02 9.74
C HIS A 441 28.74 -8.66 8.69
N LEU A 442 27.77 -7.83 9.07
CA LEU A 442 26.82 -7.22 8.15
C LEU A 442 26.93 -5.70 8.19
N GLU A 443 27.08 -5.09 7.02
CA GLU A 443 27.05 -3.64 6.87
C GLU A 443 25.98 -3.20 5.86
N LEU A 444 25.08 -2.31 6.28
CA LEU A 444 24.01 -1.76 5.45
C LEU A 444 24.12 -0.24 5.35
N ASN A 445 24.52 0.26 4.18
CA ASN A 445 24.76 1.66 3.90
C ASN A 445 23.77 2.20 2.86
N SER A 446 22.97 3.19 3.24
CA SER A 446 21.97 3.81 2.36
C SER A 446 21.48 5.16 2.87
N LYS A 447 21.05 6.02 1.95
CA LYS A 447 20.49 7.34 2.27
C LYS A 447 19.14 7.23 2.99
N ASN A 448 18.26 6.34 2.52
CA ASN A 448 16.89 6.18 3.00
C ASN A 448 16.66 4.88 3.79
N GLY A 449 17.74 4.34 4.38
CA GLY A 449 17.69 3.18 5.26
C GLY A 449 17.37 1.85 4.56
N HIS A 450 17.10 0.85 5.38
CA HIS A 450 16.72 -0.49 4.92
C HIS A 450 15.26 -0.80 5.27
N THR A 451 14.62 -1.66 4.49
CA THR A 451 13.27 -2.19 4.77
C THR A 451 13.23 -3.70 4.67
N LEU A 452 12.42 -4.31 5.54
CA LEU A 452 12.04 -5.71 5.49
C LEU A 452 10.66 -5.81 4.83
N ALA A 453 10.56 -6.44 3.67
CA ALA A 453 9.34 -6.37 2.85
C ALA A 453 8.19 -7.27 3.36
N ASN A 454 8.50 -8.31 4.11
CA ASN A 454 7.53 -9.30 4.58
C ASN A 454 8.08 -10.08 5.80
N ARG A 455 7.29 -11.02 6.34
CA ARG A 455 7.66 -11.82 7.52
C ARG A 455 8.84 -12.78 7.31
N ASN A 456 9.21 -13.11 6.07
CA ASN A 456 10.36 -13.96 5.75
C ASN A 456 11.67 -13.16 5.71
N ALA A 457 11.59 -11.83 5.54
CA ALA A 457 12.74 -10.94 5.56
C ALA A 457 13.25 -10.75 7.00
N VAL A 458 14.08 -11.68 7.45
CA VAL A 458 14.72 -11.68 8.76
C VAL A 458 16.23 -11.72 8.59
N VAL A 459 16.95 -10.88 9.33
CA VAL A 459 18.41 -10.94 9.42
C VAL A 459 18.82 -11.78 10.62
N THR A 460 19.66 -12.80 10.40
CA THR A 460 20.25 -13.62 11.45
C THR A 460 21.75 -13.38 11.52
N LEU A 461 22.23 -12.91 12.67
CA LEU A 461 23.63 -12.66 13.04
C LEU A 461 23.99 -13.45 14.30
N SER A 462 23.85 -14.79 14.27
CA SER A 462 23.88 -15.62 15.49
C SER A 462 25.27 -16.04 15.98
N GLY A 463 26.33 -15.68 15.26
CA GLY A 463 27.71 -16.03 15.63
C GLY A 463 28.22 -15.30 16.87
N GLU A 464 29.11 -15.94 17.61
CA GLU A 464 29.81 -15.33 18.75
C GLU A 464 30.75 -14.22 18.29
N ASN A 465 30.48 -12.96 18.65
CA ASN A 465 31.13 -11.74 18.15
C ASN A 465 30.66 -11.27 16.76
N ALA A 466 29.49 -11.74 16.30
CA ALA A 466 28.87 -11.18 15.11
C ALA A 466 28.64 -9.67 15.29
N SER A 467 28.82 -8.91 14.21
CA SER A 467 28.77 -7.45 14.23
C SER A 467 27.85 -6.88 13.16
N PHE A 468 27.24 -5.75 13.47
CA PHE A 468 26.38 -5.00 12.56
C PHE A 468 26.79 -3.54 12.51
N ARG A 469 26.90 -3.00 11.30
CA ARG A 469 27.15 -1.58 11.04
C ARG A 469 26.11 -1.03 10.08
N SER A 470 25.74 0.23 10.26
CA SER A 470 24.92 0.92 9.27
C SER A 470 25.31 2.38 9.17
N ASN A 471 25.60 2.83 7.94
CA ASN A 471 26.04 4.19 7.62
C ASN A 471 27.22 4.65 8.49
N GLY A 472 28.23 3.78 8.66
CA GLY A 472 29.42 4.05 9.47
C GLY A 472 29.22 3.95 10.99
N GLU A 473 28.01 3.64 11.47
CA GLU A 473 27.71 3.52 12.90
C GLU A 473 27.60 2.06 13.34
N ASP A 474 28.33 1.69 14.38
CA ASP A 474 28.31 0.34 14.96
C ASP A 474 27.09 0.14 15.87
N TYR A 475 26.50 -1.07 15.81
CA TYR A 475 25.43 -1.50 16.69
C TYR A 475 25.88 -2.71 17.49
N LYS A 476 25.46 -2.76 18.76
CA LYS A 476 25.61 -3.95 19.58
C LYS A 476 24.59 -5.00 19.15
N VAL A 477 25.04 -6.19 18.78
CA VAL A 477 24.19 -7.34 18.45
C VAL A 477 23.76 -8.04 19.75
N LEU A 478 22.47 -8.30 19.90
CA LEU A 478 21.86 -8.93 21.08
C LEU A 478 21.33 -10.33 20.72
N HIS A 479 21.69 -11.33 21.53
CA HIS A 479 21.34 -12.75 21.27
C HIS A 479 20.50 -13.37 22.38
N THR A 480 20.56 -12.82 23.60
CA THR A 480 20.00 -13.41 24.82
C THR A 480 19.21 -12.42 25.67
N VAL A 481 18.47 -12.93 26.66
CA VAL A 481 17.77 -12.09 27.67
C VAL A 481 18.77 -11.26 28.49
N ALA A 482 19.96 -11.77 28.75
CA ALA A 482 21.03 -11.03 29.44
C ALA A 482 21.52 -9.85 28.58
N ASP A 483 21.60 -10.02 27.26
CA ASP A 483 21.95 -8.93 26.33
C ASP A 483 20.88 -7.84 26.35
N LEU A 484 19.59 -8.21 26.34
CA LEU A 484 18.49 -7.26 26.48
C LEU A 484 18.61 -6.43 27.78
N ARG A 485 19.04 -7.05 28.89
CA ARG A 485 19.31 -6.32 30.14
C ARG A 485 20.48 -5.36 30.03
N SER A 486 21.50 -5.68 29.24
CA SER A 486 22.67 -4.81 29.06
C SER A 486 22.34 -3.44 28.43
N VAL A 487 21.18 -3.27 27.81
CA VAL A 487 20.69 -1.98 27.28
C VAL A 487 20.57 -0.92 28.39
N ASP A 488 20.32 -1.33 29.64
CA ASP A 488 20.26 -0.42 30.80
C ASP A 488 21.58 0.37 30.99
N ALA A 489 22.71 -0.21 30.62
CA ALA A 489 24.04 0.39 30.76
C ALA A 489 24.29 1.53 29.75
N ASN A 490 23.64 1.52 28.58
CA ASN A 490 23.74 2.58 27.58
C ASN A 490 22.43 2.79 26.83
N ARG A 491 21.52 3.57 27.43
CA ARG A 491 20.18 3.84 26.87
C ARG A 491 20.18 4.72 25.61
N GLY A 492 21.30 5.38 25.31
CA GLY A 492 21.53 6.11 24.06
C GLY A 492 22.21 5.26 22.98
N GLY A 493 22.51 4.00 23.28
CA GLY A 493 23.22 3.09 22.38
C GLY A 493 22.40 2.66 21.17
N ARG A 494 23.08 1.93 20.27
CA ARG A 494 22.49 1.38 19.05
C ARG A 494 22.54 -0.14 19.14
N TYR A 495 21.40 -0.77 18.93
CA TYR A 495 21.20 -2.19 19.19
C TYR A 495 20.48 -2.85 18.03
N VAL A 496 20.94 -4.07 17.70
CA VAL A 496 20.20 -4.97 16.80
C VAL A 496 19.97 -6.32 17.47
N ILE A 497 18.90 -7.02 17.10
CA ILE A 497 18.71 -8.40 17.52
C ILE A 497 19.32 -9.33 16.46
N GLY A 498 20.23 -10.22 16.87
CA GLY A 498 20.91 -11.15 15.99
C GLY A 498 20.15 -12.46 15.72
N ASN A 499 19.23 -12.84 16.61
CA ASN A 499 18.41 -14.05 16.50
C ASN A 499 17.14 -13.94 17.36
N THR A 500 16.24 -14.92 17.25
CA THR A 500 15.11 -15.01 18.19
C THR A 500 15.61 -15.11 19.63
N ILE A 501 15.16 -14.20 20.50
CA ILE A 501 15.47 -14.20 21.93
C ILE A 501 14.31 -14.85 22.68
N ASP A 502 14.58 -16.02 23.23
CA ASP A 502 13.61 -16.77 24.01
C ASP A 502 13.76 -16.45 25.50
N GLY A 503 12.70 -15.86 26.05
CA GLY A 503 12.57 -15.47 27.44
C GLY A 503 12.40 -16.63 28.40
N ALA A 504 12.06 -17.83 27.92
CA ALA A 504 11.81 -19.02 28.74
C ALA A 504 10.91 -18.75 29.95
N ASN A 505 9.89 -17.90 29.76
CA ASN A 505 8.91 -17.53 30.78
C ASN A 505 9.46 -16.72 31.97
N THR A 506 10.69 -16.21 31.87
CA THR A 506 11.36 -15.46 32.94
C THR A 506 10.70 -14.11 33.24
N ASN A 507 10.80 -13.69 34.50
CA ASN A 507 10.42 -12.35 34.93
C ASN A 507 11.47 -11.33 34.45
N PHE A 508 11.00 -10.25 33.85
CA PHE A 508 11.82 -9.24 33.22
C PHE A 508 11.36 -7.84 33.66
N ARG A 509 12.24 -7.12 34.34
CA ARG A 509 11.99 -5.72 34.71
C ARG A 509 12.05 -4.84 33.46
N SER A 510 11.21 -3.81 33.31
CA SER A 510 11.32 -2.87 32.17
C SER A 510 12.76 -2.35 31.95
N ILE A 511 13.20 -2.24 30.68
CA ILE A 511 14.42 -1.51 30.30
C ILE A 511 14.25 -0.03 30.66
N GLY A 512 15.29 0.59 31.19
CA GLY A 512 15.32 1.98 31.63
C GLY A 512 14.89 2.19 33.06
N GLY A 513 14.14 1.24 33.66
CA GLY A 513 13.55 1.41 34.99
C GLY A 513 12.54 2.55 35.03
N ASP A 514 13.01 3.77 35.17
CA ASP A 514 12.21 5.01 35.18
C ASP A 514 12.78 6.07 34.22
N GLN A 515 13.72 5.67 33.37
CA GLN A 515 14.44 6.53 32.45
C GLN A 515 14.10 6.15 31.00
N SER A 516 14.18 7.14 30.12
CA SER A 516 13.92 6.92 28.69
C SER A 516 15.07 6.19 27.99
N PHE A 517 14.71 5.26 27.12
CA PHE A 517 15.55 4.82 26.02
C PHE A 517 15.49 5.89 24.92
N TYR A 518 16.65 6.43 24.51
CA TYR A 518 16.74 7.48 23.48
C TYR A 518 17.71 7.10 22.35
N GLY A 519 18.09 5.83 22.28
CA GLY A 519 18.95 5.26 21.26
C GLY A 519 18.19 4.70 20.05
N LYS A 520 18.82 3.74 19.35
CA LYS A 520 18.21 2.98 18.24
C LYS A 520 18.15 1.50 18.58
N PHE A 521 16.99 0.89 18.38
CA PHE A 521 16.77 -0.54 18.60
C PHE A 521 16.08 -1.13 17.38
N ASP A 522 16.79 -1.94 16.61
CA ASP A 522 16.27 -2.57 15.40
C ASP A 522 16.19 -4.09 15.60
N GLY A 523 14.99 -4.66 15.53
CA GLY A 523 14.82 -6.10 15.66
C GLY A 523 15.33 -6.88 14.45
N LEU A 524 15.58 -6.21 13.31
CA LEU A 524 15.93 -6.84 12.03
C LEU A 524 15.00 -8.01 11.64
N GLY A 525 13.74 -7.94 12.04
CA GLY A 525 12.72 -8.97 11.81
C GLY A 525 12.70 -10.10 12.85
N ASN A 526 13.59 -10.08 13.85
CA ASN A 526 13.65 -11.12 14.88
C ASN A 526 12.55 -10.97 15.94
N THR A 527 12.35 -12.06 16.69
CA THR A 527 11.31 -12.18 17.70
C THR A 527 11.91 -12.19 19.11
N ILE A 528 11.30 -11.46 20.04
CA ILE A 528 11.44 -11.70 21.49
C ILE A 528 10.19 -12.45 21.95
N THR A 529 10.35 -13.56 22.66
CA THR A 529 9.21 -14.39 23.05
C THR A 529 9.25 -14.88 24.49
N ARG A 530 8.08 -15.22 25.06
CA ARG A 530 7.93 -15.87 26.38
C ARG A 530 8.56 -15.08 27.53
N LEU A 531 8.19 -13.80 27.67
CA LEU A 531 8.63 -12.96 28.79
C LEU A 531 7.45 -12.54 29.68
N ARG A 532 7.71 -12.43 30.99
CA ARG A 532 6.80 -11.83 31.97
C ARG A 532 7.33 -10.46 32.40
N ILE A 533 6.71 -9.39 31.93
CA ILE A 533 7.18 -8.02 32.13
C ILE A 533 6.45 -7.37 33.31
N SER A 534 7.22 -6.80 34.23
CA SER A 534 6.70 -5.96 35.32
C SER A 534 7.70 -4.86 35.69
N ASN A 535 7.25 -3.82 36.40
CA ASN A 535 8.15 -2.77 36.90
C ASN A 535 7.68 -2.27 38.27
N PRO A 536 7.90 -3.07 39.33
CA PRO A 536 7.35 -2.76 40.65
C PRO A 536 7.72 -1.36 41.14
N GLY A 537 6.73 -0.61 41.62
CA GLY A 537 6.91 0.74 42.17
C GLY A 537 7.14 1.85 41.14
N LYS A 538 7.00 1.56 39.84
CA LYS A 538 7.19 2.53 38.73
C LYS A 538 5.90 2.80 37.97
N LEU A 539 5.82 3.98 37.37
CA LEU A 539 4.64 4.46 36.65
C LEU A 539 4.59 4.06 35.16
N ALA A 540 5.61 3.38 34.65
CA ALA A 540 5.65 2.97 33.25
C ALA A 540 6.18 1.53 33.11
N VAL A 541 5.35 0.66 32.51
CA VAL A 541 5.58 -0.78 32.40
C VAL A 541 5.50 -1.22 30.93
N GLY A 542 6.56 -1.88 30.46
CA GLY A 542 6.69 -2.47 29.14
C GLY A 542 8.11 -2.99 28.94
N LEU A 543 8.42 -3.63 27.80
CA LEU A 543 9.79 -4.06 27.52
C LEU A 543 10.76 -2.88 27.74
N PHE A 544 10.37 -1.70 27.28
CA PHE A 544 10.92 -0.41 27.65
C PHE A 544 9.97 0.31 28.61
N SER A 545 10.51 0.94 29.65
CA SER A 545 9.72 1.81 30.53
C SER A 545 9.21 3.02 29.73
N HIS A 546 10.14 3.78 29.15
CA HIS A 546 9.85 4.94 28.30
C HIS A 546 10.69 4.86 27.01
N ASN A 547 10.09 5.11 25.85
CA ASN A 547 10.80 5.25 24.57
C ASN A 547 10.77 6.71 24.09
N ALA A 548 11.95 7.33 23.99
CA ALA A 548 12.18 8.60 23.30
C ALA A 548 13.07 8.43 22.05
N GLY A 549 13.51 7.20 21.76
CA GLY A 549 14.38 6.85 20.63
C GLY A 549 13.61 6.25 19.47
N SER A 550 14.27 5.34 18.73
CA SER A 550 13.66 4.60 17.62
C SER A 550 13.66 3.10 17.91
N ILE A 551 12.49 2.47 17.87
CA ILE A 551 12.32 1.03 17.95
C ILE A 551 11.69 0.56 16.64
N ALA A 552 12.34 -0.35 15.92
CA ALA A 552 11.85 -0.80 14.62
C ALA A 552 12.02 -2.31 14.36
N ASN A 553 11.24 -2.83 13.41
CA ASN A 553 11.40 -4.17 12.83
C ASN A 553 11.45 -5.31 13.87
N LEU A 554 10.60 -5.23 14.90
CA LEU A 554 10.63 -6.14 16.04
C LEU A 554 9.35 -6.96 16.10
N ASN A 555 9.49 -8.27 16.35
CA ASN A 555 8.39 -9.13 16.69
C ASN A 555 8.39 -9.43 18.20
N LEU A 556 7.22 -9.40 18.83
CA LEU A 556 6.98 -9.80 20.21
C LEU A 556 5.95 -10.93 20.18
N ASN A 557 6.20 -12.04 20.88
CA ASN A 557 5.25 -13.15 20.91
C ASN A 557 5.13 -13.78 22.29
N ASP A 558 3.91 -14.05 22.76
CA ASP A 558 3.67 -14.69 24.07
C ASP A 558 4.30 -13.87 25.20
N ILE A 559 3.94 -12.59 25.26
CA ILE A 559 4.42 -11.67 26.29
C ILE A 559 3.29 -11.39 27.28
N VAL A 560 3.58 -11.56 28.56
CA VAL A 560 2.66 -11.25 29.65
C VAL A 560 3.15 -9.99 30.35
N THR A 561 2.35 -8.93 30.38
CA THR A 561 2.69 -7.67 31.05
C THR A 561 1.71 -7.42 32.20
N THR A 562 2.25 -7.25 33.40
CA THR A 562 1.47 -7.02 34.62
C THR A 562 1.94 -5.75 35.33
N ALA A 563 0.98 -4.90 35.72
CA ALA A 563 1.24 -3.71 36.52
C ALA A 563 0.30 -3.64 37.72
N SER A 564 0.79 -3.10 38.83
CA SER A 564 0.00 -2.95 40.06
C SER A 564 0.23 -1.55 40.64
N GLY A 565 -0.79 -0.71 40.57
CA GLY A 565 -0.83 0.62 41.17
C GLY A 565 -1.45 0.62 42.57
N LEU A 566 -1.15 1.67 43.33
CA LEU A 566 -1.81 1.93 44.59
C LEU A 566 -3.21 2.52 44.34
N PRO A 567 -4.25 2.21 45.14
CA PRO A 567 -5.63 2.65 44.92
C PRO A 567 -5.85 4.17 44.76
N TYR A 568 -4.91 4.99 45.25
CA TYR A 568 -4.93 6.46 45.15
C TYR A 568 -3.62 7.04 44.56
N GLY A 569 -2.88 6.21 43.82
CA GLY A 569 -1.63 6.60 43.17
C GLY A 569 -1.85 7.29 41.82
N TRP A 570 -0.75 7.80 41.25
CA TRP A 570 -0.74 8.26 39.87
C TRP A 570 -0.97 7.11 38.90
N PRO A 571 -1.61 7.36 37.75
CA PRO A 571 -1.88 6.32 36.76
C PRO A 571 -0.60 5.68 36.24
N ILE A 572 -0.55 4.35 36.19
CA ILE A 572 0.55 3.61 35.57
C ILE A 572 0.26 3.43 34.08
N SER A 573 1.19 3.82 33.22
CA SER A 573 1.13 3.54 31.78
C SER A 573 1.70 2.15 31.48
N VAL A 574 0.91 1.29 30.85
CA VAL A 574 1.23 -0.14 30.68
C VAL A 574 1.07 -0.54 29.23
N GLY A 575 2.11 -1.11 28.64
CA GLY A 575 2.05 -1.74 27.31
C GLY A 575 3.07 -2.86 27.17
N THR A 576 2.88 -3.76 26.20
CA THR A 576 3.82 -4.87 26.01
C THR A 576 5.22 -4.38 25.62
N LEU A 577 5.30 -3.43 24.67
CA LEU A 577 6.57 -2.89 24.21
C LEU A 577 7.03 -1.71 25.06
N ALA A 578 6.16 -0.74 25.33
CA ALA A 578 6.52 0.48 26.04
C ALA A 578 5.44 0.90 27.04
N GLY A 579 5.86 1.35 28.22
CA GLY A 579 4.95 2.05 29.13
C GLY A 579 4.53 3.39 28.52
N SER A 580 5.49 4.19 28.06
CA SER A 580 5.22 5.40 27.27
C SER A 580 6.14 5.56 26.06
N ASN A 581 5.66 6.27 25.05
CA ASN A 581 6.39 6.58 23.82
C ASN A 581 6.32 8.06 23.48
N SER A 582 7.46 8.72 23.30
CA SER A 582 7.62 10.04 22.68
C SER A 582 8.55 10.01 21.46
N GLY A 583 9.01 8.81 21.07
CA GLY A 583 9.88 8.57 19.93
C GLY A 583 9.16 7.89 18.76
N LEU A 584 9.91 7.12 17.96
CA LEU A 584 9.40 6.35 16.83
C LEU A 584 9.29 4.87 17.19
N ILE A 585 8.13 4.28 16.91
CA ILE A 585 7.89 2.83 16.87
C ILE A 585 7.41 2.50 15.45
N SER A 586 8.17 1.71 14.69
CA SER A 586 7.86 1.43 13.29
C SER A 586 8.02 -0.05 12.97
N ASN A 587 7.05 -0.67 12.29
CA ASN A 587 7.12 -2.10 11.91
C ASN A 587 7.28 -3.05 13.11
N VAL A 588 6.43 -2.89 14.13
CA VAL A 588 6.45 -3.75 15.32
C VAL A 588 5.18 -4.58 15.39
N THR A 589 5.34 -5.90 15.51
CA THR A 589 4.21 -6.84 15.63
C THR A 589 4.25 -7.54 16.98
N ALA A 590 3.15 -7.51 17.72
CA ALA A 590 2.99 -8.18 19.00
C ALA A 590 1.85 -9.20 18.94
N THR A 591 2.15 -10.49 19.07
CA THR A 591 1.16 -11.57 19.00
C THR A 591 1.02 -12.31 20.31
N ASN A 592 -0.20 -12.78 20.61
CA ASN A 592 -0.51 -13.52 21.82
C ASN A 592 -0.08 -12.78 23.10
N VAL A 593 -0.33 -11.47 23.18
CA VAL A 593 -0.01 -10.70 24.38
C VAL A 593 -1.10 -10.82 25.44
N SER A 594 -0.71 -10.73 26.70
CA SER A 594 -1.63 -10.62 27.84
C SER A 594 -1.23 -9.43 28.69
N VAL A 595 -1.99 -8.34 28.62
CA VAL A 595 -1.72 -7.12 29.40
C VAL A 595 -2.78 -6.98 30.49
N SER A 596 -2.35 -6.83 31.74
CA SER A 596 -3.25 -6.60 32.87
C SER A 596 -2.71 -5.58 33.84
N ALA A 597 -3.60 -4.74 34.38
CA ALA A 597 -3.24 -3.79 35.42
C ALA A 597 -4.32 -3.69 36.50
N THR A 598 -3.88 -3.48 37.74
CA THR A 598 -4.75 -3.19 38.90
C THR A 598 -4.46 -1.80 39.46
N GLY A 599 -5.48 -1.08 39.92
CA GLY A 599 -5.37 0.32 40.36
C GLY A 599 -5.39 1.32 39.19
N PRO A 600 -5.16 2.61 39.47
CA PRO A 600 -5.13 3.65 38.45
C PRO A 600 -4.12 3.31 37.34
N ALA A 601 -4.60 3.13 36.12
CA ALA A 601 -3.77 2.69 34.99
C ALA A 601 -4.29 3.20 33.63
N ILE A 602 -3.35 3.40 32.72
CA ILE A 602 -3.55 3.61 31.29
C ILE A 602 -2.98 2.38 30.59
N ILE A 603 -3.82 1.62 29.89
CA ILE A 603 -3.47 0.29 29.39
C ILE A 603 -3.54 0.29 27.88
N GLY A 604 -2.44 -0.04 27.20
CA GLY A 604 -2.42 -0.39 25.79
C GLY A 604 -1.88 -1.79 25.57
N GLY A 605 -2.31 -2.48 24.52
CA GLY A 605 -1.72 -3.78 24.19
C GLY A 605 -0.25 -3.67 23.80
N LEU A 606 0.14 -2.63 23.07
CA LEU A 606 1.53 -2.40 22.66
C LEU A 606 2.20 -1.27 23.47
N VAL A 607 1.52 -0.13 23.62
CA VAL A 607 2.05 1.07 24.30
C VAL A 607 1.03 1.60 25.29
N GLY A 608 1.41 1.90 26.53
CA GLY A 608 0.51 2.56 27.48
C GLY A 608 0.08 3.94 26.98
N SER A 609 1.04 4.88 26.91
CA SER A 609 0.77 6.25 26.47
C SER A 609 1.73 6.72 25.38
N ASN A 610 1.20 7.22 24.26
CA ASN A 610 1.97 7.85 23.18
C ASN A 610 1.90 9.38 23.33
N TYR A 611 2.95 10.00 23.85
CA TYR A 611 3.07 11.44 24.10
C TYR A 611 3.90 12.12 23.02
N GLY A 612 3.25 12.61 21.98
CA GLY A 612 3.91 13.26 20.84
C GLY A 612 4.75 12.32 19.95
N GLY A 613 4.78 11.01 20.24
CA GLY A 613 5.51 10.02 19.46
C GLY A 613 4.77 9.56 18.21
N THR A 614 5.45 8.82 17.34
CA THR A 614 4.88 8.18 16.16
C THR A 614 4.88 6.67 16.33
N ILE A 615 3.73 6.05 16.10
CA ILE A 615 3.55 4.60 16.00
C ILE A 615 3.04 4.31 14.59
N GLU A 616 3.81 3.55 13.81
CA GLU A 616 3.44 3.26 12.42
C GLU A 616 3.71 1.81 12.04
N ARG A 617 2.84 1.25 11.19
CA ARG A 617 2.95 -0.15 10.74
C ARG A 617 3.06 -1.12 11.92
N ALA A 618 2.33 -0.84 13.00
CA ALA A 618 2.34 -1.63 14.21
C ALA A 618 1.10 -2.54 14.27
N SER A 619 1.26 -3.76 14.79
CA SER A 619 0.13 -4.66 15.00
C SER A 619 0.17 -5.33 16.36
N VAL A 620 -1.00 -5.55 16.96
CA VAL A 620 -1.14 -6.24 18.24
C VAL A 620 -2.31 -7.22 18.23
N SER A 621 -2.12 -8.40 18.84
CA SER A 621 -3.21 -9.35 19.11
C SER A 621 -3.05 -10.02 20.46
N GLY A 622 -4.16 -10.27 21.14
CA GLY A 622 -4.16 -10.88 22.47
C GLY A 622 -5.31 -10.46 23.37
N ARG A 623 -5.04 -10.40 24.68
CA ARG A 623 -6.01 -10.08 25.73
C ARG A 623 -5.54 -8.91 26.58
N ILE A 624 -6.47 -8.01 26.91
CA ILE A 624 -6.24 -6.84 27.76
C ILE A 624 -7.31 -6.81 28.85
N ASP A 625 -6.89 -6.77 30.11
CA ASP A 625 -7.77 -6.71 31.28
C ASP A 625 -7.45 -5.46 32.12
N GLY A 626 -8.44 -4.60 32.32
CA GLY A 626 -8.36 -3.46 33.24
C GLY A 626 -9.43 -3.54 34.31
N ASP A 627 -9.05 -3.23 35.56
CA ASP A 627 -9.97 -3.19 36.68
C ASP A 627 -10.83 -1.91 36.70
N ARG A 628 -11.58 -1.70 37.79
CA ARG A 628 -12.48 -0.56 37.95
C ARG A 628 -11.80 0.81 38.11
N TYR A 629 -10.49 0.84 38.35
CA TYR A 629 -9.72 2.05 38.58
C TYR A 629 -8.93 2.50 37.34
N ALA A 630 -8.90 1.69 36.28
CA ALA A 630 -8.33 2.07 35.00
C ALA A 630 -8.97 3.38 34.49
N GLN A 631 -8.18 4.20 33.79
CA GLN A 631 -8.61 5.49 33.25
C GLN A 631 -8.87 5.39 31.75
N ALA A 632 -7.95 4.77 31.02
CA ALA A 632 -8.05 4.54 29.59
C ALA A 632 -7.52 3.15 29.22
N ILE A 633 -8.22 2.47 28.32
CA ILE A 633 -7.81 1.17 27.78
C ILE A 633 -7.89 1.20 26.26
N GLY A 634 -6.80 0.86 25.58
CA GLY A 634 -6.75 0.74 24.13
C GLY A 634 -6.17 -0.60 23.69
N GLY A 635 -6.63 -1.12 22.55
CA GLY A 635 -6.04 -2.34 22.01
C GLY A 635 -4.58 -2.20 21.64
N LEU A 636 -4.19 -1.11 20.97
CA LEU A 636 -2.81 -0.79 20.64
C LEU A 636 -2.20 0.19 21.65
N VAL A 637 -2.92 1.29 21.91
CA VAL A 637 -2.44 2.42 22.71
C VAL A 637 -3.48 2.84 23.74
N GLY A 638 -3.12 2.94 25.02
CA GLY A 638 -4.06 3.47 26.03
C GLY A 638 -4.44 4.93 25.76
N GLU A 639 -3.45 5.82 25.65
CA GLU A 639 -3.65 7.23 25.31
C GLU A 639 -2.74 7.70 24.17
N ASN A 640 -3.29 8.44 23.19
CA ASN A 640 -2.54 9.07 22.10
C ASN A 640 -2.64 10.60 22.22
N LEU A 641 -1.61 11.22 22.81
CA LEU A 641 -1.69 12.59 23.33
C LEU A 641 -0.70 13.55 22.66
N THR A 642 -1.22 14.61 22.03
CA THR A 642 -0.44 15.73 21.50
C THR A 642 0.05 16.63 22.64
N LEU A 643 1.34 17.00 22.62
CA LEU A 643 1.91 17.94 23.58
C LEU A 643 1.70 19.38 23.09
N LEU A 644 0.84 20.14 23.78
CA LEU A 644 0.38 21.49 23.40
C LEU A 644 1.49 22.54 23.20
N ASN A 645 2.71 22.32 23.74
CA ASN A 645 3.76 23.34 23.80
C ASN A 645 4.95 23.14 22.82
N LYS A 646 4.85 22.22 21.84
CA LYS A 646 5.88 22.06 20.79
C LYS A 646 5.27 21.74 19.41
N PRO A 647 5.05 22.73 18.54
CA PRO A 647 4.76 22.48 17.13
C PRO A 647 6.01 21.83 16.47
N PRO A 648 5.92 20.71 15.72
CA PRO A 648 4.76 19.98 15.23
C PRO A 648 4.66 18.57 15.86
N VAL A 649 4.68 18.45 17.19
CA VAL A 649 4.77 17.13 17.85
C VAL A 649 3.37 16.61 18.22
N SER A 650 2.54 16.36 17.20
CA SER A 650 1.26 15.66 17.35
C SER A 650 1.51 14.16 17.43
N ALA A 651 0.94 13.51 18.46
CA ALA A 651 1.02 12.07 18.59
C ALA A 651 0.31 11.41 17.41
N THR A 652 1.00 10.51 16.72
CA THR A 652 0.53 9.92 15.46
C THR A 652 0.49 8.40 15.56
N ILE A 653 -0.64 7.82 15.19
CA ILE A 653 -0.81 6.39 14.94
C ILE A 653 -1.24 6.24 13.49
N ARG A 654 -0.47 5.50 12.69
CA ARG A 654 -0.83 5.25 11.28
C ARG A 654 -0.55 3.85 10.80
N ASP A 655 -1.32 3.40 9.82
CA ASP A 655 -1.11 2.10 9.16
C ASP A 655 -1.01 0.94 10.16
N SER A 656 -1.77 1.02 11.26
CA SER A 656 -1.63 0.14 12.43
C SER A 656 -2.92 -0.60 12.75
N HIS A 657 -2.80 -1.76 13.40
CA HIS A 657 -3.92 -2.68 13.61
C HIS A 657 -3.93 -3.29 15.02
N ALA A 658 -5.13 -3.46 15.59
CA ALA A 658 -5.33 -4.21 16.83
C ALA A 658 -6.45 -5.25 16.68
N ASP A 659 -6.15 -6.51 17.01
CA ASP A 659 -7.15 -7.60 17.11
C ASP A 659 -7.11 -8.18 18.52
N VAL A 660 -7.90 -7.60 19.42
CA VAL A 660 -7.78 -7.85 20.86
C VAL A 660 -9.13 -8.15 21.51
N ARG A 661 -9.08 -8.96 22.58
CA ARG A 661 -10.19 -9.07 23.53
C ARG A 661 -9.93 -8.17 24.73
N ILE A 662 -10.80 -7.19 24.93
CA ILE A 662 -10.70 -6.21 26.02
C ILE A 662 -11.80 -6.49 27.05
N SER A 663 -11.41 -6.63 28.31
CA SER A 663 -12.31 -6.63 29.47
C SER A 663 -12.03 -5.39 30.31
N ALA A 664 -12.99 -4.47 30.36
CA ALA A 664 -12.83 -3.16 30.99
C ALA A 664 -13.86 -2.99 32.12
N ALA A 665 -13.41 -3.00 33.38
CA ALA A 665 -14.31 -2.85 34.53
C ALA A 665 -14.50 -1.40 35.02
N HIS A 666 -13.92 -0.43 34.34
CA HIS A 666 -13.93 0.99 34.70
C HIS A 666 -14.97 1.82 33.92
N ASP A 667 -15.19 3.04 34.38
CA ASP A 667 -16.11 4.04 33.80
C ASP A 667 -15.41 4.98 32.80
N GLY A 668 -14.13 4.77 32.49
CA GLY A 668 -13.35 5.64 31.61
C GLY A 668 -13.43 5.25 30.13
N ALA A 669 -12.46 5.73 29.34
CA ALA A 669 -12.42 5.55 27.90
C ALA A 669 -11.84 4.19 27.51
N THR A 670 -12.58 3.39 26.74
CA THR A 670 -12.13 2.11 26.20
C THR A 670 -12.26 2.09 24.68
N GLY A 671 -11.17 1.82 23.97
CA GLY A 671 -11.18 1.66 22.51
C GLY A 671 -10.49 0.38 22.04
N GLY A 672 -10.96 -0.20 20.93
CA GLY A 672 -10.31 -1.38 20.37
C GLY A 672 -8.94 -1.09 19.75
N LEU A 673 -8.62 0.17 19.42
CA LEU A 673 -7.27 0.60 19.05
C LEU A 673 -6.70 1.58 20.08
N VAL A 674 -7.46 2.64 20.42
CA VAL A 674 -7.01 3.71 21.31
C VAL A 674 -8.04 4.02 22.40
N GLY A 675 -7.64 4.09 23.67
CA GLY A 675 -8.56 4.50 24.73
C GLY A 675 -8.98 5.97 24.59
N HIS A 676 -8.01 6.88 24.68
CA HIS A 676 -8.22 8.33 24.60
C HIS A 676 -7.27 8.97 23.58
N ASN A 677 -7.81 9.81 22.68
CA ASN A 677 -7.07 10.42 21.58
C ASN A 677 -7.20 11.95 21.56
N THR A 678 -6.06 12.64 21.53
CA THR A 678 -5.93 14.08 21.18
C THR A 678 -4.99 14.29 19.99
N GLY A 679 -4.52 13.21 19.37
CA GLY A 679 -3.61 13.20 18.22
C GLY A 679 -4.26 12.67 16.94
N MET A 680 -3.44 12.24 15.99
CA MET A 680 -3.88 11.73 14.70
C MET A 680 -3.88 10.19 14.67
N ILE A 681 -5.00 9.62 14.24
CA ILE A 681 -5.16 8.20 13.91
C ILE A 681 -5.55 8.11 12.44
N GLU A 682 -4.68 7.51 11.62
CA GLU A 682 -4.85 7.46 10.17
C GLU A 682 -4.68 6.03 9.62
N ARG A 683 -5.51 5.61 8.65
CA ARG A 683 -5.37 4.29 7.97
C ARG A 683 -5.18 3.12 8.95
N SER A 684 -5.86 3.19 10.10
CA SER A 684 -5.68 2.23 11.18
C SER A 684 -6.98 1.50 11.48
N SER A 685 -6.88 0.32 12.08
CA SER A 685 -8.06 -0.51 12.29
C SER A 685 -8.07 -1.31 13.59
N SER A 686 -9.27 -1.64 14.05
CA SER A 686 -9.47 -2.56 15.18
C SER A 686 -10.44 -3.69 14.85
N ALA A 687 -10.21 -4.83 15.50
CA ALA A 687 -11.00 -6.05 15.48
C ALA A 687 -11.05 -6.67 16.89
N GLY A 688 -11.76 -7.79 17.02
CA GLY A 688 -11.92 -8.50 18.28
C GLY A 688 -13.18 -8.08 19.05
N SER A 689 -13.10 -8.05 20.37
CA SER A 689 -14.28 -7.83 21.23
C SER A 689 -13.98 -6.96 22.43
N ILE A 690 -14.86 -6.03 22.73
CA ILE A 690 -14.80 -5.14 23.90
C ILE A 690 -15.99 -5.43 24.81
N ASN A 691 -15.70 -5.79 26.06
CA ASN A 691 -16.69 -5.98 27.11
C ASN A 691 -16.44 -4.98 28.25
N ALA A 692 -17.17 -3.88 28.23
CA ALA A 692 -17.10 -2.83 29.23
C ALA A 692 -18.18 -3.05 30.30
N THR A 693 -17.75 -3.36 31.51
CA THR A 693 -18.65 -3.64 32.64
C THR A 693 -18.83 -2.48 33.61
N GLY A 694 -18.15 -1.36 33.38
CA GLY A 694 -18.40 -0.10 34.10
C GLY A 694 -19.81 0.43 33.86
N ALA A 695 -20.32 1.23 34.80
CA ALA A 695 -21.67 1.78 34.77
C ALA A 695 -21.76 3.14 34.06
N ASN A 696 -20.64 3.76 33.69
CA ASN A 696 -20.60 5.03 32.94
C ASN A 696 -19.51 5.02 31.84
N SER A 697 -19.19 3.84 31.32
CA SER A 697 -18.06 3.66 30.39
C SER A 697 -18.26 4.40 29.06
N MET A 698 -17.18 4.99 28.54
CA MET A 698 -17.11 5.54 27.18
C MET A 698 -16.39 4.54 26.27
N VAL A 699 -17.10 3.93 25.33
CA VAL A 699 -16.60 2.76 24.59
C VAL A 699 -16.71 2.97 23.09
N GLY A 700 -15.61 2.81 22.36
CA GLY A 700 -15.64 2.76 20.89
C GLY A 700 -14.96 1.51 20.37
N GLY A 701 -15.44 0.98 19.25
CA GLY A 701 -14.76 -0.14 18.61
C GLY A 701 -13.33 0.23 18.19
N LEU A 702 -13.05 1.48 17.80
CA LEU A 702 -11.70 2.00 17.52
C LEU A 702 -11.18 2.88 18.65
N VAL A 703 -11.92 3.94 19.00
CA VAL A 703 -11.49 4.98 19.96
C VAL A 703 -12.52 5.15 21.07
N GLY A 704 -12.13 5.09 22.34
CA GLY A 704 -13.07 5.36 23.44
C GLY A 704 -13.53 6.83 23.46
N PHE A 705 -12.57 7.74 23.58
CA PHE A 705 -12.79 9.19 23.59
C PHE A 705 -11.85 9.90 22.60
N ASN A 706 -12.42 10.59 21.62
CA ASN A 706 -11.70 11.45 20.69
C ASN A 706 -11.93 12.91 21.09
N ASP A 707 -10.94 13.53 21.70
CA ASP A 707 -11.02 14.91 22.22
C ASP A 707 -10.98 15.95 21.08
N GLY A 708 -11.15 17.24 21.39
CA GLY A 708 -11.30 18.32 20.41
C GLY A 708 -10.16 18.48 19.39
N ASN A 709 -8.94 18.08 19.75
CA ASN A 709 -7.80 18.08 18.83
C ASN A 709 -7.58 16.73 18.12
N GLY A 710 -8.35 15.71 18.47
CA GLY A 710 -8.23 14.36 17.97
C GLY A 710 -8.77 14.20 16.56
N ILE A 711 -8.01 13.54 15.69
CA ILE A 711 -8.39 13.24 14.30
C ILE A 711 -8.41 11.73 14.10
N VAL A 712 -9.54 11.21 13.66
CA VAL A 712 -9.71 9.83 13.19
C VAL A 712 -10.03 9.86 11.70
N LYS A 713 -9.09 9.40 10.86
CA LYS A 713 -9.20 9.51 9.41
C LYS A 713 -8.92 8.18 8.72
N GLN A 714 -9.71 7.86 7.70
CA GLN A 714 -9.50 6.65 6.87
C GLN A 714 -9.36 5.37 7.70
N SER A 715 -10.03 5.31 8.84
CA SER A 715 -9.83 4.28 9.84
C SER A 715 -11.11 3.46 10.01
N SER A 716 -10.97 2.23 10.51
CA SER A 716 -12.11 1.32 10.57
C SER A 716 -12.15 0.44 11.80
N SER A 717 -13.36 0.03 12.19
CA SER A 717 -13.53 -0.98 13.24
C SER A 717 -14.54 -2.06 12.87
N THR A 718 -14.14 -3.30 13.15
CA THR A 718 -14.99 -4.50 13.10
C THR A 718 -15.23 -5.08 14.49
N ALA A 719 -14.72 -4.43 15.55
CA ALA A 719 -14.78 -4.93 16.91
C ALA A 719 -16.23 -4.96 17.43
N SER A 720 -16.64 -6.05 18.08
CA SER A 720 -17.94 -6.11 18.75
C SER A 720 -17.88 -5.38 20.10
N VAL A 721 -18.82 -4.47 20.34
CA VAL A 721 -18.87 -3.64 21.55
C VAL A 721 -20.05 -4.03 22.43
N THR A 722 -19.78 -4.41 23.68
CA THR A 722 -20.79 -4.61 24.71
C THR A 722 -20.50 -3.70 25.89
N ALA A 723 -21.47 -2.88 26.28
CA ALA A 723 -21.40 -2.01 27.46
C ALA A 723 -22.64 -2.19 28.35
N ARG A 724 -22.52 -1.83 29.64
CA ARG A 724 -23.61 -1.94 30.61
C ARG A 724 -24.53 -0.71 30.58
N ASN A 725 -25.20 -0.43 31.70
CA ASN A 725 -26.13 0.68 31.85
C ASN A 725 -25.36 2.01 31.90
N ASN A 726 -26.04 3.11 31.58
CA ASN A 726 -25.52 4.49 31.49
C ASN A 726 -24.21 4.66 30.69
N ALA A 727 -23.94 3.74 29.76
CA ALA A 727 -22.75 3.80 28.92
C ALA A 727 -22.94 4.75 27.73
N ILE A 728 -21.83 5.28 27.22
CA ILE A 728 -21.75 5.90 25.90
C ILE A 728 -20.95 4.94 25.03
N ALA A 729 -21.58 4.31 24.02
CA ALA A 729 -20.90 3.28 23.23
C ALA A 729 -21.10 3.44 21.73
N ALA A 730 -20.08 3.04 20.95
CA ALA A 730 -20.19 2.99 19.51
C ALA A 730 -19.29 1.98 18.82
N GLY A 731 -19.57 1.72 17.55
CA GLY A 731 -18.75 0.84 16.71
C GLY A 731 -17.43 1.47 16.30
N LEU A 732 -17.29 2.80 16.20
CA LEU A 732 -15.99 3.45 15.92
C LEU A 732 -15.51 4.27 17.12
N VAL A 733 -16.24 5.33 17.50
CA VAL A 733 -15.81 6.28 18.54
C VAL A 733 -16.88 6.42 19.62
N GLY A 734 -16.55 6.20 20.90
CA GLY A 734 -17.53 6.38 21.98
C GLY A 734 -18.03 7.82 22.08
N LEU A 735 -17.14 8.74 22.46
CA LEU A 735 -17.39 10.18 22.52
C LEU A 735 -16.47 10.92 21.54
N ASN A 736 -17.03 11.75 20.67
CA ASN A 736 -16.28 12.54 19.69
C ASN A 736 -16.46 14.06 19.93
N LEU A 737 -15.37 14.75 20.22
CA LEU A 737 -15.25 16.22 20.25
C LEU A 737 -14.40 16.74 19.09
N GLY A 738 -13.55 15.88 18.50
CA GLY A 738 -12.70 16.21 17.36
C GLY A 738 -13.32 15.82 16.02
N THR A 739 -12.49 15.34 15.10
CA THR A 739 -12.90 15.01 13.71
C THR A 739 -12.88 13.51 13.46
N ILE A 740 -13.95 13.01 12.85
CA ILE A 740 -14.03 11.69 12.22
C ILE A 740 -14.24 11.90 10.73
N ALA A 741 -13.33 11.43 9.88
CA ALA A 741 -13.42 11.59 8.43
C ALA A 741 -13.14 10.28 7.70
N GLN A 742 -13.92 10.00 6.65
CA GLN A 742 -13.67 8.88 5.73
C GLN A 742 -13.52 7.53 6.44
N SER A 743 -14.26 7.33 7.53
CA SER A 743 -14.05 6.21 8.46
C SER A 743 -15.27 5.30 8.53
N ARG A 744 -15.06 4.04 8.94
CA ARG A 744 -16.09 3.00 8.85
C ARG A 744 -16.22 2.13 10.10
N SER A 745 -17.44 1.85 10.55
CA SER A 745 -17.72 0.80 11.54
C SER A 745 -18.62 -0.31 11.00
N SER A 746 -18.42 -1.53 11.48
CA SER A 746 -19.27 -2.69 11.12
C SER A 746 -19.46 -3.71 12.26
N GLY A 747 -18.75 -3.57 13.37
CA GLY A 747 -18.94 -4.45 14.53
C GLY A 747 -20.26 -4.17 15.26
N LYS A 748 -20.90 -5.20 15.80
CA LYS A 748 -22.16 -5.06 16.56
C LYS A 748 -21.96 -4.23 17.83
N VAL A 749 -22.91 -3.35 18.14
CA VAL A 749 -22.94 -2.55 19.38
C VAL A 749 -24.12 -2.97 20.24
N SER A 750 -23.89 -3.23 21.52
CA SER A 750 -24.93 -3.61 22.49
C SER A 750 -24.74 -2.87 23.81
N VAL A 751 -25.75 -2.11 24.24
CA VAL A 751 -25.72 -1.34 25.51
C VAL A 751 -26.88 -1.69 26.44
N GLY A 752 -26.68 -1.44 27.73
CA GLY A 752 -27.70 -1.59 28.76
C GLY A 752 -28.71 -0.43 28.80
N GLU A 753 -29.40 -0.30 29.93
CA GLU A 753 -30.43 0.74 30.13
C GLU A 753 -29.81 2.13 30.24
N ARG A 754 -30.60 3.17 29.93
CA ARG A 754 -30.22 4.60 30.12
C ARG A 754 -28.91 4.99 29.42
N SER A 755 -28.58 4.30 28.33
CA SER A 755 -27.31 4.45 27.62
C SER A 755 -27.48 5.28 26.36
N VAL A 756 -26.36 5.75 25.80
CA VAL A 756 -26.29 6.39 24.48
C VAL A 756 -25.49 5.50 23.55
N ALA A 757 -26.08 5.08 22.43
CA ALA A 757 -25.43 4.18 21.49
C ALA A 757 -25.52 4.68 20.05
N GLY A 758 -24.42 4.56 19.32
CA GLY A 758 -24.41 4.77 17.86
C GLY A 758 -23.60 3.70 17.14
N GLY A 759 -23.84 3.50 15.85
CA GLY A 759 -23.03 2.56 15.09
C GLY A 759 -21.64 3.10 14.75
N LEU A 760 -21.50 4.40 14.46
CA LEU A 760 -20.21 5.07 14.27
C LEU A 760 -19.77 5.78 15.56
N ALA A 761 -20.60 6.68 16.08
CA ALA A 761 -20.28 7.49 17.26
C ALA A 761 -21.37 7.42 18.34
N GLY A 762 -21.01 7.37 19.62
CA GLY A 762 -22.01 7.36 20.69
C GLY A 762 -22.59 8.76 20.84
N VAL A 763 -21.71 9.70 21.14
CA VAL A 763 -22.00 11.14 21.17
C VAL A 763 -21.06 11.88 20.22
N ASN A 764 -21.61 12.80 19.43
CA ASN A 764 -20.85 13.70 18.57
C ASN A 764 -21.06 15.16 19.00
N LEU A 765 -19.98 15.80 19.44
CA LEU A 765 -19.87 17.24 19.70
C LEU A 765 -18.94 17.93 18.67
N GLY A 766 -18.20 17.16 17.88
CA GLY A 766 -17.27 17.64 16.85
C GLY A 766 -17.82 17.47 15.43
N GLU A 767 -16.96 17.03 14.51
CA GLU A 767 -17.30 16.84 13.09
C GLU A 767 -17.22 15.36 12.68
N ILE A 768 -18.22 14.91 11.92
CA ILE A 768 -18.24 13.63 11.21
C ILE A 768 -18.46 13.93 9.72
N ASP A 769 -17.51 13.54 8.88
CA ASP A 769 -17.57 13.76 7.43
C ASP A 769 -17.32 12.46 6.66
N ASP A 770 -18.10 12.24 5.60
CA ASP A 770 -17.94 11.14 4.63
C ASP A 770 -17.70 9.78 5.30
N SER A 771 -18.47 9.47 6.36
CA SER A 771 -18.24 8.29 7.20
C SER A 771 -19.46 7.36 7.21
N THR A 772 -19.20 6.07 7.36
CA THR A 772 -20.23 5.02 7.20
C THR A 772 -20.29 4.09 8.41
N SER A 773 -21.49 3.76 8.86
CA SER A 773 -21.74 2.70 9.83
C SER A 773 -22.61 1.60 9.22
N ASP A 774 -22.07 0.39 9.19
CA ASP A 774 -22.82 -0.84 8.90
C ASP A 774 -23.12 -1.64 10.17
N SER A 775 -22.86 -1.06 11.34
CA SER A 775 -23.03 -1.71 12.65
C SER A 775 -24.50 -1.86 13.02
N ASP A 776 -24.93 -3.08 13.34
CA ASP A 776 -26.18 -3.29 14.06
C ASP A 776 -26.06 -2.78 15.50
N VAL A 777 -27.05 -2.00 15.94
CA VAL A 777 -27.05 -1.34 17.25
C VAL A 777 -28.23 -1.82 18.09
N PHE A 778 -27.93 -2.39 19.26
CA PHE A 778 -28.91 -2.80 20.26
C PHE A 778 -28.80 -1.92 21.51
N ALA A 779 -29.92 -1.38 21.98
CA ALA A 779 -29.98 -0.64 23.23
C ALA A 779 -31.18 -1.09 24.07
N ALA A 780 -30.96 -1.27 25.39
CA ALA A 780 -32.05 -1.58 26.31
C ALA A 780 -32.95 -0.35 26.60
N ALA A 781 -33.83 -0.47 27.59
CA ALA A 781 -34.84 0.55 27.88
C ALA A 781 -34.26 1.91 28.31
N SER A 782 -35.02 2.98 28.05
CA SER A 782 -34.71 4.37 28.44
C SER A 782 -33.41 4.93 27.83
N SER A 783 -32.96 4.37 26.71
CA SER A 783 -31.73 4.74 26.01
C SER A 783 -31.99 5.62 24.78
N THR A 784 -30.95 6.35 24.36
CA THR A 784 -30.92 7.09 23.08
C THR A 784 -30.03 6.33 22.09
N VAL A 785 -30.54 6.01 20.91
CA VAL A 785 -29.85 5.14 19.96
C VAL A 785 -29.97 5.62 18.52
N GLY A 786 -28.85 5.59 17.79
CA GLY A 786 -28.80 5.87 16.35
C GLY A 786 -28.01 4.83 15.56
N GLY A 787 -28.30 4.67 14.28
CA GLY A 787 -27.49 3.78 13.41
C GLY A 787 -26.11 4.35 13.08
N LEU A 788 -25.97 5.69 13.01
CA LEU A 788 -24.68 6.39 12.92
C LEU A 788 -24.29 6.95 14.28
N VAL A 789 -25.13 7.81 14.87
CA VAL A 789 -24.81 8.55 16.09
C VAL A 789 -25.91 8.45 17.13
N GLY A 790 -25.59 8.17 18.39
CA GLY A 790 -26.59 8.22 19.46
C GLY A 790 -27.14 9.64 19.66
N THR A 791 -26.26 10.56 20.05
CA THR A 791 -26.59 11.99 20.23
C THR A 791 -25.65 12.88 19.42
N ASN A 792 -26.19 13.81 18.64
CA ASN A 792 -25.43 14.79 17.88
C ASN A 792 -25.70 16.21 18.39
N SER A 793 -24.65 16.96 18.72
CA SER A 793 -24.66 18.42 18.92
C SER A 793 -23.59 19.12 18.08
N GLY A 794 -22.81 18.34 17.30
CA GLY A 794 -21.83 18.84 16.34
C GLY A 794 -22.37 18.81 14.91
N ARG A 795 -21.48 18.53 13.96
CA ARG A 795 -21.80 18.47 12.52
C ARG A 795 -21.66 17.07 11.96
N ILE A 796 -22.61 16.65 11.14
CA ILE A 796 -22.57 15.42 10.34
C ILE A 796 -22.78 15.78 8.87
N LEU A 797 -21.83 15.40 8.02
CA LEU A 797 -21.85 15.68 6.58
C LEU A 797 -21.67 14.38 5.79
N LYS A 798 -22.47 14.20 4.72
CA LYS A 798 -22.28 13.14 3.71
C LYS A 798 -22.11 11.73 4.28
N SER A 799 -22.75 11.44 5.40
CA SER A 799 -22.51 10.22 6.16
C SER A 799 -23.69 9.23 6.06
N GLN A 800 -23.41 7.96 6.28
CA GLN A 800 -24.36 6.87 5.99
C GLN A 800 -24.50 5.88 7.16
N ALA A 801 -25.74 5.49 7.47
CA ALA A 801 -26.05 4.40 8.40
C ALA A 801 -26.85 3.28 7.71
N ASN A 802 -26.30 2.07 7.73
CA ASN A 802 -26.88 0.90 7.07
C ASN A 802 -27.32 -0.20 8.05
N GLY A 803 -26.76 -0.24 9.26
CA GLY A 803 -27.08 -1.25 10.26
C GLY A 803 -28.47 -1.06 10.90
N THR A 804 -29.06 -2.16 11.38
CA THR A 804 -30.39 -2.13 12.02
C THR A 804 -30.28 -1.60 13.45
N VAL A 805 -31.22 -0.74 13.83
CA VAL A 805 -31.38 -0.21 15.19
C VAL A 805 -32.49 -0.97 15.91
N THR A 806 -32.16 -1.62 17.02
CA THR A 806 -33.12 -2.30 17.90
C THR A 806 -33.07 -1.68 19.29
N ALA A 807 -34.18 -1.08 19.71
CA ALA A 807 -34.28 -0.31 20.94
C ALA A 807 -35.36 -0.88 21.87
N GLY A 808 -35.10 -0.88 23.18
CA GLY A 808 -36.07 -1.25 24.20
C GLY A 808 -37.21 -0.21 24.37
N ASN A 809 -37.93 -0.32 25.48
CA ASN A 809 -39.03 0.58 25.84
C ASN A 809 -38.53 1.98 26.24
N LYS A 810 -39.36 3.02 26.11
CA LYS A 810 -39.07 4.41 26.53
C LYS A 810 -37.81 4.99 25.87
N THR A 811 -37.52 4.58 24.64
CA THR A 811 -36.29 4.94 23.93
C THR A 811 -36.51 6.10 22.95
N VAL A 812 -35.41 6.78 22.62
CA VAL A 812 -35.34 7.70 21.48
C VAL A 812 -34.45 7.04 20.43
N ALA A 813 -35.03 6.61 19.30
CA ALA A 813 -34.36 5.78 18.31
C ALA A 813 -34.38 6.40 16.91
N GLY A 814 -33.22 6.51 16.26
CA GLY A 814 -33.11 7.00 14.89
C GLY A 814 -32.33 6.08 13.98
N GLY A 815 -32.67 5.99 12.70
CA GLY A 815 -31.88 5.21 11.76
C GLY A 815 -30.49 5.80 11.48
N LEU A 816 -30.35 7.13 11.48
CA LEU A 816 -29.06 7.84 11.46
C LEU A 816 -28.69 8.31 12.88
N VAL A 817 -29.54 9.13 13.49
CA VAL A 817 -29.24 9.80 14.77
C VAL A 817 -30.36 9.61 15.80
N GLY A 818 -30.05 9.20 17.03
CA GLY A 818 -31.06 9.13 18.08
C GLY A 818 -31.63 10.51 18.41
N TYR A 819 -30.79 11.40 18.94
CA TYR A 819 -31.14 12.79 19.26
C TYR A 819 -30.22 13.77 18.53
N ASN A 820 -30.78 14.69 17.75
CA ASN A 820 -30.02 15.74 17.06
C ASN A 820 -30.32 17.12 17.65
N ASP A 821 -29.29 17.87 18.02
CA ASP A 821 -29.35 19.29 18.39
C ASP A 821 -28.22 20.07 17.70
N GLY A 822 -27.62 19.48 16.66
CA GLY A 822 -26.59 20.06 15.81
C GLY A 822 -27.01 20.08 14.34
N ASP A 823 -26.03 20.08 13.44
CA ASP A 823 -26.24 20.18 11.99
C ASP A 823 -26.03 18.83 11.30
N ILE A 824 -26.96 18.44 10.43
CA ILE A 824 -26.87 17.24 9.60
C ILE A 824 -27.16 17.62 8.15
N ASP A 825 -26.22 17.32 7.27
CA ASP A 825 -26.32 17.66 5.85
C ASP A 825 -25.96 16.47 4.95
N GLN A 826 -26.69 16.34 3.85
CA GLN A 826 -26.45 15.36 2.77
C GLN A 826 -26.25 13.91 3.24
N SER A 827 -26.94 13.49 4.29
CA SER A 827 -26.71 12.19 4.93
C SER A 827 -27.84 11.19 4.67
N THR A 828 -27.56 9.89 4.78
CA THR A 828 -28.52 8.83 4.43
C THR A 828 -28.63 7.76 5.50
N SER A 829 -29.85 7.31 5.81
CA SER A 829 -30.09 6.09 6.60
C SER A 829 -30.87 5.06 5.79
N THR A 830 -30.36 3.83 5.77
CA THR A 830 -30.99 2.66 5.13
C THR A 830 -31.38 1.56 6.12
N GLY A 831 -30.84 1.59 7.34
CA GLY A 831 -31.12 0.60 8.38
C GLY A 831 -32.52 0.71 8.98
N ASN A 832 -33.14 -0.43 9.29
CA ASN A 832 -34.46 -0.47 9.93
C ASN A 832 -34.39 -0.02 11.39
N VAL A 833 -35.49 0.52 11.91
CA VAL A 833 -35.63 0.94 13.31
C VAL A 833 -36.77 0.15 13.97
N ILE A 834 -36.44 -0.61 15.01
CA ILE A 834 -37.37 -1.43 15.78
C ILE A 834 -37.31 -0.95 17.23
N ALA A 835 -38.41 -0.39 17.75
CA ALA A 835 -38.47 0.15 19.11
C ALA A 835 -39.53 -0.52 19.99
N GLY A 836 -39.34 -0.44 21.31
CA GLY A 836 -40.33 -0.89 22.29
C GLY A 836 -41.50 0.08 22.48
N THR A 837 -42.26 -0.12 23.56
CA THR A 837 -43.38 0.76 23.93
C THR A 837 -42.92 2.08 24.54
N GLU A 838 -43.74 3.12 24.41
CA GLU A 838 -43.49 4.48 24.90
C GLU A 838 -42.26 5.13 24.28
N SER A 839 -41.90 4.72 23.06
CA SER A 839 -40.70 5.20 22.37
C SER A 839 -41.02 6.31 21.36
N VAL A 840 -39.98 7.10 21.05
CA VAL A 840 -39.97 8.05 19.95
C VAL A 840 -38.98 7.52 18.91
N ALA A 841 -39.46 7.13 17.73
CA ALA A 841 -38.62 6.50 16.70
C ALA A 841 -38.77 7.15 15.33
N GLY A 842 -37.63 7.39 14.65
CA GLY A 842 -37.60 7.89 13.29
C GLY A 842 -36.65 7.10 12.38
N GLY A 843 -36.98 6.97 11.11
CA GLY A 843 -36.12 6.26 10.15
C GLY A 843 -34.81 6.99 9.85
N PHE A 844 -34.72 8.30 10.14
CA PHE A 844 -33.49 9.09 10.09
C PHE A 844 -33.10 9.59 11.46
N VAL A 845 -33.99 10.31 12.15
CA VAL A 845 -33.73 10.88 13.48
C VAL A 845 -34.81 10.50 14.48
N GLY A 846 -34.44 10.08 15.69
CA GLY A 846 -35.44 9.85 16.74
C GLY A 846 -36.12 11.16 17.12
N ARG A 847 -35.34 12.15 17.55
CA ARG A 847 -35.81 13.51 17.81
C ARG A 847 -34.83 14.56 17.28
N ASN A 848 -35.34 15.49 16.48
CA ASN A 848 -34.64 16.71 16.12
C ASN A 848 -35.01 17.82 17.12
N GLY A 849 -34.07 18.19 17.99
CA GLY A 849 -34.20 19.22 19.02
C GLY A 849 -34.26 20.64 18.44
N THR A 850 -34.39 21.62 19.32
CA THR A 850 -34.65 23.02 18.95
C THR A 850 -33.51 23.68 18.18
N ALA A 851 -32.25 23.31 18.44
CA ALA A 851 -31.10 23.79 17.67
C ALA A 851 -30.80 22.89 16.45
N GLY A 852 -31.48 21.75 16.35
CA GLY A 852 -31.28 20.76 15.31
C GLY A 852 -31.67 21.26 13.92
N ARG A 853 -30.72 21.16 12.98
CA ARG A 853 -30.90 21.48 11.57
C ARG A 853 -30.59 20.26 10.73
N ILE A 854 -31.49 19.93 9.81
CA ILE A 854 -31.32 18.81 8.88
C ILE A 854 -31.63 19.29 7.46
N HIS A 855 -30.69 19.07 6.55
CA HIS A 855 -30.80 19.47 5.15
C HIS A 855 -30.45 18.32 4.19
N ALA A 856 -31.11 18.26 3.04
CA ALA A 856 -30.75 17.40 1.90
C ALA A 856 -30.55 15.91 2.26
N SER A 857 -31.33 15.35 3.18
CA SER A 857 -31.06 14.04 3.77
C SER A 857 -32.16 13.01 3.49
N ASN A 858 -31.81 11.73 3.53
CA ASN A 858 -32.69 10.64 3.06
C ASN A 858 -32.85 9.50 4.10
N ALA A 859 -34.09 9.05 4.30
CA ALA A 859 -34.48 7.93 5.14
C ALA A 859 -35.15 6.82 4.30
N GLN A 860 -34.58 5.61 4.32
CA GLN A 860 -35.09 4.46 3.57
C GLN A 860 -35.52 3.29 4.47
N GLY A 861 -34.98 3.21 5.68
CA GLY A 861 -35.27 2.13 6.62
C GLY A 861 -36.71 2.12 7.13
N HIS A 862 -37.28 0.93 7.34
CA HIS A 862 -38.60 0.76 7.92
C HIS A 862 -38.61 1.03 9.42
N VAL A 863 -39.69 1.63 9.91
CA VAL A 863 -39.85 2.00 11.32
C VAL A 863 -41.03 1.25 11.92
N ARG A 864 -40.79 0.53 13.02
CA ARG A 864 -41.85 -0.16 13.77
C ARG A 864 -41.64 -0.01 15.27
N ALA A 865 -42.73 0.13 16.01
CA ALA A 865 -42.69 -0.02 17.46
C ALA A 865 -43.87 -0.83 18.01
N THR A 866 -43.69 -1.42 19.18
CA THR A 866 -44.74 -2.12 19.93
C THR A 866 -45.47 -1.17 20.87
N GLY A 867 -46.78 -1.33 21.06
CA GLY A 867 -47.57 -0.50 21.98
C GLY A 867 -47.61 0.99 21.61
N LYS A 868 -48.01 1.82 22.58
CA LYS A 868 -48.15 3.27 22.43
C LYS A 868 -46.80 3.95 22.18
N SER A 869 -46.58 4.49 20.99
CA SER A 869 -45.32 5.14 20.61
C SER A 869 -45.53 6.29 19.60
N THR A 870 -44.51 7.10 19.39
CA THR A 870 -44.48 8.17 18.37
C THR A 870 -43.48 7.82 17.28
N LEU A 871 -43.94 7.67 16.04
CA LEU A 871 -43.15 7.13 14.94
C LEU A 871 -43.18 8.03 13.70
N GLY A 872 -42.04 8.21 13.05
CA GLY A 872 -41.94 8.88 11.75
C GLY A 872 -41.02 8.15 10.77
N GLY A 873 -41.29 8.20 9.47
CA GLY A 873 -40.39 7.60 8.47
C GLY A 873 -39.06 8.34 8.35
N PHE A 874 -39.05 9.65 8.61
CA PHE A 874 -37.86 10.48 8.77
C PHE A 874 -37.56 10.75 10.26
N ALA A 875 -38.46 11.45 10.95
CA ALA A 875 -38.26 11.93 12.32
C ALA A 875 -39.33 11.41 13.28
N GLY A 876 -38.96 10.84 14.42
CA GLY A 876 -39.97 10.55 15.46
C GLY A 876 -40.63 11.84 15.96
N ALA A 877 -39.81 12.82 16.32
CA ALA A 877 -40.26 14.18 16.66
C ALA A 877 -39.35 15.26 16.05
N ASN A 878 -39.93 16.40 15.70
CA ASN A 878 -39.20 17.58 15.22
C ASN A 878 -39.59 18.85 15.99
N ASP A 879 -38.64 19.43 16.71
CA ASP A 879 -38.73 20.74 17.36
C ASP A 879 -37.90 21.81 16.63
N GLY A 880 -37.00 21.39 15.74
CA GLY A 880 -36.07 22.25 15.00
C GLY A 880 -36.48 22.48 13.53
N PHE A 881 -35.48 22.52 12.65
CA PHE A 881 -35.65 22.79 11.22
C PHE A 881 -35.24 21.60 10.35
N ILE A 882 -36.12 21.19 9.44
CA ILE A 882 -35.85 20.15 8.43
C ILE A 882 -36.23 20.68 7.06
N GLU A 883 -35.34 20.52 6.07
CA GLU A 883 -35.58 21.00 4.71
C GLU A 883 -35.05 20.02 3.65
N THR A 884 -35.70 19.99 2.48
CA THR A 884 -35.22 19.27 1.28
C THR A 884 -34.91 17.80 1.57
N SER A 885 -35.74 17.12 2.36
CA SER A 885 -35.45 15.78 2.86
C SER A 885 -36.52 14.76 2.44
N LEU A 886 -36.12 13.49 2.35
CA LEU A 886 -36.94 12.40 1.82
C LEU A 886 -37.12 11.26 2.82
N ALA A 887 -38.36 10.77 2.96
CA ALA A 887 -38.68 9.51 3.64
C ALA A 887 -39.36 8.53 2.70
N SER A 888 -38.83 7.31 2.62
CA SER A 888 -39.35 6.22 1.79
C SER A 888 -39.62 4.92 2.54
N GLY A 889 -39.16 4.80 3.78
CA GLY A 889 -39.44 3.64 4.63
C GLY A 889 -40.88 3.62 5.17
N ASN A 890 -41.51 2.44 5.13
CA ASN A 890 -42.82 2.21 5.76
C ASN A 890 -42.78 2.39 7.28
N VAL A 891 -43.90 2.82 7.85
CA VAL A 891 -44.04 3.12 9.28
C VAL A 891 -45.24 2.36 9.87
N ALA A 892 -45.00 1.55 10.90
CA ALA A 892 -46.02 0.73 11.54
C ALA A 892 -46.05 0.94 13.07
N GLY A 893 -47.16 1.48 13.57
CA GLY A 893 -47.44 1.61 15.01
C GLY A 893 -48.59 0.72 15.47
N ASP A 894 -48.59 0.37 16.76
CA ASP A 894 -49.69 -0.35 17.39
C ASP A 894 -50.82 0.61 17.84
N ASP A 895 -51.65 0.16 18.78
CA ASP A 895 -52.75 0.94 19.35
C ASP A 895 -52.25 2.16 20.15
N ASN A 896 -53.00 3.25 20.08
CA ASN A 896 -52.75 4.53 20.77
C ASN A 896 -51.48 5.26 20.31
N SER A 897 -50.93 4.92 19.14
CA SER A 897 -49.70 5.52 18.62
C SER A 897 -49.96 6.77 17.77
N THR A 898 -48.94 7.60 17.68
CA THR A 898 -48.86 8.73 16.75
C THR A 898 -47.89 8.37 15.63
N VAL A 899 -48.34 8.36 14.39
CA VAL A 899 -47.57 7.81 13.27
C VAL A 899 -47.58 8.75 12.07
N GLY A 900 -46.41 9.12 11.54
CA GLY A 900 -46.28 9.89 10.31
C GLY A 900 -45.39 9.22 9.29
N GLY A 901 -45.70 9.34 7.99
CA GLY A 901 -44.81 8.83 6.94
C GLY A 901 -43.48 9.59 6.85
N PHE A 902 -43.46 10.85 7.28
CA PHE A 902 -42.25 11.65 7.47
C PHE A 902 -41.95 11.89 8.94
N VAL A 903 -42.89 12.48 9.69
CA VAL A 903 -42.68 12.89 11.09
C VAL A 903 -43.79 12.42 12.01
N GLY A 904 -43.46 11.83 13.16
CA GLY A 904 -44.47 11.48 14.15
C GLY A 904 -45.17 12.72 14.72
N ALA A 905 -44.39 13.60 15.35
CA ALA A 905 -44.86 14.88 15.90
C ALA A 905 -43.99 16.06 15.45
N ASN A 906 -44.59 17.08 14.85
CA ASN A 906 -43.90 18.30 14.43
C ASN A 906 -44.31 19.51 15.29
N ALA A 907 -43.38 20.09 16.03
CA ALA A 907 -43.50 21.37 16.71
C ALA A 907 -42.64 22.47 16.05
N GLY A 908 -41.63 22.08 15.27
CA GLY A 908 -40.74 22.98 14.53
C GLY A 908 -41.24 23.28 13.10
N THR A 909 -40.28 23.48 12.19
CA THR A 909 -40.54 23.82 10.79
C THR A 909 -40.02 22.72 9.86
N ILE A 910 -40.86 22.30 8.92
CA ILE A 910 -40.49 21.37 7.85
C ILE A 910 -40.85 21.98 6.50
N GLU A 911 -39.88 22.06 5.60
CA GLU A 911 -40.03 22.67 4.28
C GLU A 911 -39.53 21.75 3.16
N ALA A 912 -40.18 21.84 1.98
CA ALA A 912 -39.72 21.21 0.74
C ALA A 912 -39.36 19.72 0.88
N SER A 913 -40.13 18.96 1.66
CA SER A 913 -39.79 17.57 2.00
C SER A 913 -40.87 16.58 1.56
N ASP A 914 -40.46 15.34 1.31
CA ASP A 914 -41.32 14.34 0.67
C ASP A 914 -41.41 13.04 1.48
N ALA A 915 -42.62 12.47 1.53
CA ALA A 915 -42.93 11.20 2.18
C ALA A 915 -43.58 10.22 1.19
N SER A 916 -43.04 9.00 1.09
CA SER A 916 -43.52 7.97 0.17
C SER A 916 -43.78 6.61 0.82
N GLY A 917 -43.30 6.38 2.04
CA GLY A 917 -43.57 5.13 2.78
C GLY A 917 -45.02 5.01 3.23
N ASP A 918 -45.56 3.80 3.21
CA ASP A 918 -46.90 3.51 3.71
C ASP A 918 -46.96 3.60 5.24
N VAL A 919 -48.10 4.05 5.75
CA VAL A 919 -48.36 4.28 7.18
C VAL A 919 -49.47 3.36 7.67
N ALA A 920 -49.18 2.58 8.71
CA ALA A 920 -50.16 1.73 9.39
C ALA A 920 -50.17 2.01 10.91
N ALA A 921 -51.36 2.14 11.50
CA ALA A 921 -51.51 2.29 12.94
C ALA A 921 -52.73 1.50 13.49
N GLY A 922 -52.67 1.14 14.77
CA GLY A 922 -53.74 0.42 15.46
C GLY A 922 -54.99 1.27 15.78
N HIS A 923 -55.71 0.86 16.82
CA HIS A 923 -56.90 1.54 17.35
C HIS A 923 -56.53 2.80 18.13
N ASN A 924 -57.42 3.79 18.16
CA ASN A 924 -57.25 5.05 18.90
C ASN A 924 -55.96 5.80 18.56
N SER A 925 -55.45 5.62 17.34
CA SER A 925 -54.17 6.17 16.89
C SER A 925 -54.38 7.44 16.07
N THR A 926 -53.33 8.25 15.95
CA THR A 926 -53.31 9.42 15.06
C THR A 926 -52.27 9.20 13.99
N ALA A 927 -52.69 9.15 12.72
CA ALA A 927 -51.80 8.85 11.60
C ALA A 927 -51.88 9.87 10.46
N GLY A 928 -50.74 10.24 9.89
CA GLY A 928 -50.68 11.03 8.67
C GLY A 928 -49.68 10.47 7.66
N GLY A 929 -49.95 10.63 6.36
CA GLY A 929 -49.00 10.22 5.32
C GLY A 929 -47.70 11.03 5.34
N PHE A 930 -47.72 12.23 5.91
CA PHE A 930 -46.54 13.04 6.23
C PHE A 930 -46.34 13.14 7.74
N ALA A 931 -47.26 13.79 8.46
CA ALA A 931 -47.14 14.07 9.89
C ALA A 931 -48.24 13.39 10.70
N GLY A 932 -47.90 12.71 11.79
CA GLY A 932 -48.91 12.25 12.75
C GLY A 932 -49.63 13.46 13.38
N THR A 933 -48.87 14.33 14.03
CA THR A 933 -49.34 15.63 14.53
C THR A 933 -48.48 16.79 14.01
N ASN A 934 -49.12 17.92 13.74
CA ASN A 934 -48.45 19.17 13.37
C ASN A 934 -48.91 20.33 14.25
N ALA A 935 -48.08 20.75 15.20
CA ALA A 935 -48.23 21.97 15.98
C ALA A 935 -47.40 23.14 15.43
N GLY A 936 -46.37 22.84 14.62
CA GLY A 936 -45.49 23.83 13.99
C GLY A 936 -45.91 24.20 12.56
N THR A 937 -44.91 24.39 11.69
CA THR A 937 -45.12 24.73 10.28
C THR A 937 -44.74 23.57 9.36
N LEU A 938 -45.63 23.27 8.42
CA LEU A 938 -45.39 22.39 7.30
C LEU A 938 -45.64 23.17 6.00
N ASP A 939 -44.61 23.34 5.19
CA ASP A 939 -44.69 24.06 3.93
C ASP A 939 -44.11 23.27 2.76
N SER A 940 -44.72 23.43 1.59
CA SER A 940 -44.22 22.91 0.31
C SER A 940 -43.84 21.43 0.35
N SER A 941 -44.57 20.64 1.16
CA SER A 941 -44.22 19.24 1.44
C SER A 941 -45.29 18.29 0.91
N ASN A 942 -44.86 17.08 0.50
CA ASN A 942 -45.73 16.14 -0.19
C ASN A 942 -45.77 14.75 0.47
N ALA A 943 -46.95 14.12 0.48
CA ALA A 943 -47.13 12.74 0.91
C ALA A 943 -47.85 11.88 -0.13
N SER A 944 -47.24 10.74 -0.46
CA SER A 944 -47.74 9.78 -1.44
C SER A 944 -48.02 8.38 -0.90
N GLY A 945 -47.50 8.04 0.29
CA GLY A 945 -47.78 6.77 0.96
C GLY A 945 -49.23 6.64 1.41
N SER A 946 -49.75 5.42 1.40
CA SER A 946 -51.11 5.13 1.88
C SER A 946 -51.18 5.12 3.40
N VAL A 947 -52.31 5.55 3.97
CA VAL A 947 -52.54 5.60 5.42
C VAL A 947 -53.67 4.64 5.78
N THR A 948 -53.39 3.71 6.69
CA THR A 948 -54.37 2.74 7.20
C THR A 948 -54.40 2.77 8.73
N VAL A 949 -55.59 3.02 9.31
CA VAL A 949 -55.82 3.01 10.76
C VAL A 949 -57.04 2.18 11.14
N LEU A 950 -57.07 1.66 12.37
CA LEU A 950 -58.21 0.92 12.92
C LEU A 950 -59.24 1.85 13.60
N ASN A 951 -60.14 1.30 14.42
CA ASN A 951 -61.28 2.04 14.98
C ASN A 951 -60.86 3.14 15.97
N GLY A 952 -61.66 4.20 16.06
CA GLY A 952 -61.44 5.32 17.00
C GLY A 952 -60.28 6.24 16.62
N SER A 953 -59.69 6.05 15.43
CA SER A 953 -58.45 6.71 15.02
C SER A 953 -58.71 7.99 14.21
N THR A 954 -57.67 8.83 14.12
CA THR A 954 -57.62 10.02 13.24
C THR A 954 -56.61 9.77 12.12
N ALA A 955 -57.03 9.92 10.86
CA ALA A 955 -56.18 9.66 9.69
C ALA A 955 -56.23 10.80 8.66
N GLY A 956 -55.07 11.28 8.24
CA GLY A 956 -54.93 12.25 7.15
C GLY A 956 -53.96 11.80 6.08
N GLY A 957 -54.22 12.11 4.80
CA GLY A 957 -53.26 11.80 3.73
C GLY A 957 -51.94 12.58 3.86
N LEU A 958 -51.97 13.77 4.46
CA LEU A 958 -50.78 14.53 4.86
C LEU A 958 -50.61 14.53 6.38
N VAL A 959 -51.59 15.02 7.14
CA VAL A 959 -51.48 15.23 8.59
C VAL A 959 -52.59 14.54 9.35
N GLY A 960 -52.31 13.74 10.38
CA GLY A 960 -53.35 13.20 11.25
C GLY A 960 -54.12 14.33 11.97
N LEU A 961 -53.42 15.06 12.85
CA LEU A 961 -53.95 16.22 13.57
C LEU A 961 -53.12 17.47 13.25
N ASN A 962 -53.75 18.50 12.69
CA ASN A 962 -53.15 19.81 12.48
C ASN A 962 -53.63 20.83 13.53
N GLN A 963 -52.69 21.37 14.30
CA GLN A 963 -52.88 22.47 15.24
C GLN A 963 -52.10 23.72 14.83
N GLY A 964 -51.08 23.57 13.99
CA GLY A 964 -50.24 24.64 13.46
C GLY A 964 -50.64 25.07 12.05
N ILE A 965 -49.63 25.27 11.21
CA ILE A 965 -49.78 25.76 9.83
C ILE A 965 -49.41 24.66 8.85
N VAL A 966 -50.30 24.39 7.90
CA VAL A 966 -50.03 23.62 6.68
C VAL A 966 -50.28 24.54 5.50
N ARG A 967 -49.26 24.75 4.68
CA ARG A 967 -49.38 25.59 3.47
C ARG A 967 -48.66 25.00 2.27
N THR A 968 -49.13 25.31 1.07
CA THR A 968 -48.49 24.89 -0.20
C THR A 968 -48.23 23.39 -0.33
N SER A 969 -48.95 22.56 0.43
CA SER A 969 -48.59 21.14 0.62
C SER A 969 -49.59 20.22 -0.06
N SER A 970 -49.17 18.98 -0.34
CA SER A 970 -50.01 18.05 -1.08
C SER A 970 -50.02 16.61 -0.58
N ALA A 971 -51.17 15.95 -0.71
CA ALA A 971 -51.32 14.53 -0.44
C ALA A 971 -52.03 13.80 -1.59
N ASN A 972 -51.49 12.65 -1.98
CA ASN A 972 -52.07 11.76 -3.00
C ASN A 972 -52.21 10.29 -2.56
N GLY A 973 -51.72 9.93 -1.38
CA GLY A 973 -51.90 8.61 -0.78
C GLY A 973 -53.36 8.30 -0.41
N LYS A 974 -53.75 7.03 -0.46
CA LYS A 974 -55.10 6.58 -0.05
C LYS A 974 -55.23 6.58 1.46
N VAL A 975 -56.40 6.96 1.99
CA VAL A 975 -56.70 6.96 3.43
C VAL A 975 -57.79 5.94 3.72
N ARG A 976 -57.51 5.01 4.63
CA ARG A 976 -58.46 3.99 5.12
C ARG A 976 -58.53 4.05 6.65
N ALA A 977 -59.70 4.34 7.18
CA ALA A 977 -59.95 4.40 8.61
C ALA A 977 -61.08 3.44 9.03
N GLY A 978 -60.99 2.93 10.25
CA GLY A 978 -62.02 2.09 10.87
C GLY A 978 -63.28 2.85 11.24
N GLN A 979 -64.09 2.25 12.11
CA GLN A 979 -65.30 2.87 12.66
C GLN A 979 -64.95 3.97 13.67
N SER A 980 -65.88 4.92 13.86
CA SER A 980 -65.76 6.03 14.81
C SER A 980 -64.50 6.88 14.59
N SER A 981 -64.14 7.10 13.34
CA SER A 981 -62.87 7.74 12.96
C SER A 981 -63.05 9.11 12.29
N TYR A 982 -61.97 9.88 12.27
CA TYR A 982 -61.85 11.11 11.49
C TYR A 982 -60.87 10.87 10.33
N ALA A 983 -61.36 10.92 9.09
CA ALA A 983 -60.57 10.61 7.90
C ALA A 983 -60.57 11.78 6.92
N GLY A 984 -59.39 12.27 6.55
CA GLY A 984 -59.25 13.35 5.57
C GLY A 984 -58.20 13.06 4.50
N GLY A 985 -58.44 13.48 3.26
CA GLY A 985 -57.45 13.31 2.18
C GLY A 985 -56.18 14.14 2.39
N LEU A 986 -56.26 15.27 3.12
CA LEU A 986 -55.12 16.03 3.61
C LEU A 986 -54.97 15.88 5.13
N ALA A 987 -56.02 16.22 5.90
CA ALA A 987 -55.96 16.26 7.36
C ALA A 987 -57.09 15.48 8.03
N GLY A 988 -56.79 14.61 9.01
CA GLY A 988 -57.83 13.92 9.77
C GLY A 988 -58.65 14.90 10.60
N ARG A 989 -57.96 15.69 11.45
CA ARG A 989 -58.53 16.80 12.23
C ARG A 989 -57.71 18.07 12.03
N ASN A 990 -58.38 19.21 11.97
CA ASN A 990 -57.76 20.52 11.88
C ASN A 990 -58.33 21.48 12.93
N THR A 991 -57.46 22.02 13.78
CA THR A 991 -57.73 23.16 14.67
C THR A 991 -56.85 24.37 14.34
N GLY A 992 -55.88 24.19 13.45
CA GLY A 992 -54.98 25.24 12.97
C GLY A 992 -55.38 25.81 11.61
N THR A 993 -54.38 26.15 10.80
CA THR A 993 -54.56 26.71 9.46
C THR A 993 -54.11 25.73 8.39
N ILE A 994 -54.96 25.52 7.38
CA ILE A 994 -54.63 24.87 6.12
C ILE A 994 -54.85 25.89 5.00
N ALA A 995 -53.80 26.22 4.25
CA ALA A 995 -53.87 27.18 3.16
C ALA A 995 -53.21 26.64 1.89
N ASP A 996 -53.71 27.02 0.71
CA ASP A 996 -53.04 26.79 -0.58
C ASP A 996 -52.60 25.33 -0.81
N SER A 997 -53.38 24.36 -0.30
CA SER A 997 -53.00 22.95 -0.23
C SER A 997 -53.97 22.05 -0.99
N ARG A 998 -53.52 20.84 -1.35
CA ARG A 998 -54.29 19.95 -2.24
C ARG A 998 -54.29 18.49 -1.79
N ALA A 999 -55.45 17.84 -1.89
CA ALA A 999 -55.61 16.40 -1.68
C ALA A 999 -56.23 15.71 -2.90
N THR A 1000 -55.64 14.59 -3.29
CA THR A 1000 -56.07 13.80 -4.47
C THR A 1000 -56.33 12.32 -4.15
N GLY A 1001 -55.90 11.85 -2.97
CA GLY A 1001 -56.07 10.47 -2.54
C GLY A 1001 -57.52 10.11 -2.18
N GLU A 1002 -57.91 8.86 -2.44
CA GLU A 1002 -59.21 8.30 -2.04
C GLU A 1002 -59.31 8.18 -0.51
N VAL A 1003 -60.47 8.52 0.06
CA VAL A 1003 -60.74 8.45 1.49
C VAL A 1003 -61.87 7.47 1.77
N LYS A 1004 -61.60 6.48 2.64
CA LYS A 1004 -62.58 5.48 3.11
C LYS A 1004 -62.60 5.44 4.64
N ALA A 1005 -63.78 5.52 5.24
CA ALA A 1005 -63.98 5.40 6.68
C ALA A 1005 -65.12 4.42 7.03
N GLY A 1006 -65.07 3.82 8.22
CA GLY A 1006 -66.14 2.95 8.71
C GLY A 1006 -67.39 3.72 9.16
N ASP A 1007 -68.27 3.04 9.88
CA ASP A 1007 -69.47 3.62 10.48
C ASP A 1007 -69.14 4.70 11.51
N PHE A 1008 -70.12 5.57 11.80
CA PHE A 1008 -70.03 6.64 12.81
C PHE A 1008 -68.87 7.63 12.60
N SER A 1009 -68.36 7.73 11.37
CA SER A 1009 -67.13 8.45 11.07
C SER A 1009 -67.39 9.85 10.49
N SER A 1010 -66.34 10.67 10.46
CA SER A 1010 -66.32 11.93 9.73
C SER A 1010 -65.27 11.85 8.63
N ALA A 1011 -65.69 11.90 7.38
CA ALA A 1011 -64.82 11.71 6.22
C ALA A 1011 -64.87 12.95 5.30
N GLY A 1012 -63.70 13.49 4.97
CA GLY A 1012 -63.57 14.65 4.07
C GLY A 1012 -62.53 14.42 2.98
N GLY A 1013 -62.78 14.91 1.78
CA GLY A 1013 -61.78 14.83 0.70
C GLY A 1013 -60.51 15.65 0.99
N LEU A 1014 -60.63 16.71 1.80
CA LEU A 1014 -59.50 17.45 2.36
C LEU A 1014 -59.37 17.21 3.87
N VAL A 1015 -60.43 17.48 4.66
CA VAL A 1015 -60.37 17.45 6.13
C VAL A 1015 -61.50 16.61 6.73
N GLY A 1016 -61.20 15.66 7.60
CA GLY A 1016 -62.23 14.88 8.30
C GLY A 1016 -63.10 15.74 9.24
N SER A 1017 -62.45 16.47 10.14
CA SER A 1017 -63.08 17.44 11.06
C SER A 1017 -62.30 18.75 11.13
N ASN A 1018 -62.94 19.87 10.83
CA ASN A 1018 -62.36 21.22 10.98
C ASN A 1018 -62.98 21.94 12.19
N GLU A 1019 -62.29 21.85 13.32
CA GLU A 1019 -62.76 22.28 14.63
C GLU A 1019 -62.12 23.63 15.00
N ASN A 1020 -62.87 24.72 14.82
CA ASN A 1020 -62.39 26.10 15.03
C ASN A 1020 -61.16 26.50 14.18
N GLY A 1021 -60.67 25.62 13.30
CA GLY A 1021 -59.58 25.89 12.36
C GLY A 1021 -60.01 26.60 11.09
N THR A 1022 -59.04 27.01 10.29
CA THR A 1022 -59.24 27.67 8.99
C THR A 1022 -58.78 26.77 7.85
N VAL A 1023 -59.62 26.62 6.83
CA VAL A 1023 -59.27 26.05 5.53
C VAL A 1023 -59.45 27.13 4.46
N ALA A 1024 -58.36 27.53 3.79
CA ALA A 1024 -58.37 28.59 2.80
C ALA A 1024 -57.72 28.16 1.48
N ARG A 1025 -58.27 28.58 0.34
CA ARG A 1025 -57.64 28.40 -1.00
C ARG A 1025 -57.16 26.98 -1.29
N SER A 1026 -57.88 25.98 -0.81
CA SER A 1026 -57.44 24.58 -0.84
C SER A 1026 -58.38 23.71 -1.68
N THR A 1027 -57.85 22.60 -2.21
CA THR A 1027 -58.56 21.75 -3.18
C THR A 1027 -58.59 20.28 -2.80
N ALA A 1028 -59.72 19.62 -3.04
CA ALA A 1028 -59.87 18.17 -2.92
C ALA A 1028 -60.45 17.55 -4.20
N SER A 1029 -59.86 16.45 -4.65
CA SER A 1029 -60.31 15.70 -5.84
C SER A 1029 -60.46 14.20 -5.64
N GLY A 1030 -59.99 13.66 -4.51
CA GLY A 1030 -60.19 12.26 -4.17
C GLY A 1030 -61.64 11.92 -3.84
N ASN A 1031 -62.07 10.71 -4.20
CA ASN A 1031 -63.39 10.21 -3.82
C ASN A 1031 -63.45 9.91 -2.33
N VAL A 1032 -64.63 10.10 -1.73
CA VAL A 1032 -64.86 9.97 -0.29
C VAL A 1032 -66.01 9.00 -0.04
N GLU A 1033 -65.77 7.96 0.76
CA GLU A 1033 -66.78 6.98 1.17
C GLU A 1033 -66.74 6.76 2.69
N ALA A 1034 -67.91 6.75 3.34
CA ALA A 1034 -68.02 6.36 4.75
C ALA A 1034 -69.27 5.52 5.05
N GLY A 1035 -69.23 4.77 6.14
CA GLY A 1035 -70.29 3.86 6.59
C GLY A 1035 -71.54 4.57 7.13
N MET A 1036 -72.39 3.84 7.87
CA MET A 1036 -73.64 4.39 8.42
C MET A 1036 -73.40 5.50 9.45
N GLN A 1037 -74.39 6.39 9.63
CA GLN A 1037 -74.42 7.49 10.59
C GLN A 1037 -73.17 8.40 10.53
N SER A 1038 -72.62 8.57 9.34
CA SER A 1038 -71.38 9.32 9.12
C SER A 1038 -71.64 10.75 8.62
N LYS A 1039 -70.60 11.59 8.68
CA LYS A 1039 -70.60 12.95 8.08
C LYS A 1039 -69.56 12.96 6.97
N VAL A 1040 -70.02 13.06 5.74
CA VAL A 1040 -69.20 12.81 4.54
C VAL A 1040 -69.21 14.06 3.66
N GLY A 1041 -68.05 14.67 3.45
CA GLY A 1041 -67.91 15.88 2.65
C GLY A 1041 -66.87 15.74 1.55
N GLY A 1042 -67.12 16.33 0.38
CA GLY A 1042 -66.10 16.37 -0.68
C GLY A 1042 -64.86 17.19 -0.32
N LEU A 1043 -65.00 18.19 0.58
CA LEU A 1043 -63.89 18.92 1.19
C LEU A 1043 -63.78 18.60 2.68
N VAL A 1044 -64.83 18.82 3.47
CA VAL A 1044 -64.80 18.70 4.93
C VAL A 1044 -65.93 17.82 5.47
N GLY A 1045 -65.64 16.83 6.32
CA GLY A 1045 -66.67 16.00 6.94
C GLY A 1045 -67.54 16.79 7.92
N ILE A 1046 -66.95 17.29 9.02
CA ILE A 1046 -67.58 18.19 9.99
C ILE A 1046 -66.86 19.54 10.03
N LEU A 1047 -67.61 20.63 10.04
CA LEU A 1047 -67.08 21.99 10.10
C LEU A 1047 -67.68 22.77 11.27
N THR A 1048 -66.86 23.23 12.22
CA THR A 1048 -67.24 24.28 13.18
C THR A 1048 -66.38 25.56 13.04
N GLY A 1049 -65.25 25.47 12.33
CA GLY A 1049 -64.40 26.61 11.97
C GLY A 1049 -64.81 27.30 10.67
N LYS A 1050 -63.81 27.73 9.88
CA LYS A 1050 -63.99 28.47 8.62
C LYS A 1050 -63.49 27.68 7.41
N VAL A 1051 -64.26 27.70 6.32
CA VAL A 1051 -63.84 27.32 4.96
C VAL A 1051 -63.97 28.54 4.05
N ASP A 1052 -62.90 28.87 3.34
CA ASP A 1052 -62.83 30.05 2.48
C ASP A 1052 -62.18 29.72 1.13
N GLN A 1053 -62.75 30.21 0.04
CA GLN A 1053 -62.16 30.12 -1.31
C GLN A 1053 -61.67 28.71 -1.71
N SER A 1054 -62.38 27.66 -1.29
CA SER A 1054 -61.91 26.27 -1.43
C SER A 1054 -62.82 25.46 -2.36
N ARG A 1055 -62.28 24.37 -2.93
CA ARG A 1055 -62.97 23.59 -3.97
C ARG A 1055 -62.91 22.07 -3.75
N ALA A 1056 -64.04 21.40 -3.96
CA ALA A 1056 -64.12 19.93 -4.03
C ALA A 1056 -64.61 19.44 -5.40
N THR A 1057 -64.01 18.37 -5.91
CA THR A 1057 -64.33 17.78 -7.22
C THR A 1057 -64.56 16.26 -7.17
N GLY A 1058 -64.13 15.58 -6.10
CA GLY A 1058 -64.33 14.14 -5.93
C GLY A 1058 -65.78 13.76 -5.63
N SER A 1059 -66.16 12.52 -5.93
CA SER A 1059 -67.49 11.99 -5.60
C SER A 1059 -67.56 11.57 -4.13
N VAL A 1060 -68.74 11.71 -3.53
CA VAL A 1060 -68.99 11.54 -2.10
C VAL A 1060 -70.12 10.54 -1.88
N LYS A 1061 -69.89 9.54 -1.04
CA LYS A 1061 -70.85 8.47 -0.72
C LYS A 1061 -70.93 8.22 0.79
N GLY A 1062 -72.11 8.32 1.37
CA GLY A 1062 -72.36 7.96 2.78
C GLY A 1062 -73.24 6.71 2.94
N GLY A 1063 -73.12 6.02 4.07
CA GLY A 1063 -74.04 4.94 4.44
C GLY A 1063 -75.39 5.45 4.96
N ASP A 1064 -76.18 4.56 5.54
CA ASP A 1064 -77.51 4.87 6.08
C ASP A 1064 -77.47 5.99 7.14
N ALA A 1065 -78.47 6.86 7.16
CA ALA A 1065 -78.65 7.99 8.08
C ALA A 1065 -77.50 9.03 8.11
N SER A 1066 -76.64 9.04 7.10
CA SER A 1066 -75.48 9.94 7.03
C SER A 1066 -75.83 11.35 6.53
N TYR A 1067 -74.99 12.34 6.86
CA TYR A 1067 -74.99 13.66 6.21
C TYR A 1067 -73.94 13.65 5.10
N VAL A 1068 -74.35 13.86 3.85
CA VAL A 1068 -73.48 13.77 2.68
C VAL A 1068 -73.55 15.08 1.89
N GLY A 1069 -72.42 15.80 1.80
CA GLY A 1069 -72.33 17.07 1.10
C GLY A 1069 -71.22 17.07 0.05
N GLY A 1070 -71.47 17.67 -1.12
CA GLY A 1070 -70.43 17.79 -2.15
C GLY A 1070 -69.24 18.66 -1.74
N LEU A 1071 -69.41 19.57 -0.78
CA LEU A 1071 -68.32 20.31 -0.12
C LEU A 1071 -68.21 19.92 1.37
N VAL A 1072 -69.29 20.07 2.15
CA VAL A 1072 -69.26 19.85 3.61
C VAL A 1072 -70.34 18.88 4.05
N GLY A 1073 -70.00 17.84 4.83
CA GLY A 1073 -71.00 16.90 5.36
C GLY A 1073 -71.95 17.58 6.34
N SER A 1074 -71.43 18.11 7.45
CA SER A 1074 -72.17 18.86 8.46
C SER A 1074 -71.51 20.20 8.77
N ASN A 1075 -72.21 21.31 8.54
CA ASN A 1075 -71.71 22.66 8.78
C ASN A 1075 -72.33 23.29 10.03
N GLY A 1076 -71.53 23.54 11.06
CA GLY A 1076 -71.84 24.45 12.17
C GLY A 1076 -70.98 25.71 12.19
N GLY A 1077 -70.13 25.91 11.17
CA GLY A 1077 -69.19 27.03 11.06
C GLY A 1077 -69.56 27.99 9.93
N THR A 1078 -68.54 28.55 9.28
CA THR A 1078 -68.70 29.52 8.17
C THR A 1078 -68.07 29.00 6.88
N ILE A 1079 -68.84 29.02 5.79
CA ILE A 1079 -68.38 28.71 4.43
C ILE A 1079 -68.48 29.97 3.58
N THR A 1080 -67.37 30.41 2.97
CA THR A 1080 -67.30 31.58 2.10
C THR A 1080 -66.66 31.25 0.75
N ALA A 1081 -67.19 31.79 -0.34
CA ALA A 1081 -66.57 31.79 -1.66
C ALA A 1081 -66.10 30.40 -2.18
N SER A 1082 -66.79 29.32 -1.79
CA SER A 1082 -66.31 27.94 -2.01
C SER A 1082 -67.21 27.15 -2.96
N SER A 1083 -66.68 26.09 -3.58
CA SER A 1083 -67.38 25.37 -4.65
C SER A 1083 -67.25 23.84 -4.66
N SER A 1084 -68.27 23.15 -5.19
CA SER A 1084 -68.27 21.68 -5.36
C SER A 1084 -68.81 21.25 -6.73
N SER A 1085 -68.37 20.08 -7.23
CA SER A 1085 -68.71 19.60 -8.59
C SER A 1085 -68.75 18.06 -8.78
N GLY A 1086 -68.72 17.27 -7.70
CA GLY A 1086 -68.72 15.80 -7.76
C GLY A 1086 -70.12 15.16 -7.73
N THR A 1087 -70.22 13.83 -7.67
CA THR A 1087 -71.50 13.15 -7.41
C THR A 1087 -71.70 12.96 -5.90
N VAL A 1088 -72.90 13.19 -5.39
CA VAL A 1088 -73.29 13.02 -3.98
C VAL A 1088 -74.33 11.92 -3.89
N SER A 1089 -74.02 10.82 -3.20
CA SER A 1089 -74.90 9.65 -3.05
C SER A 1089 -74.94 9.15 -1.60
N GLY A 1090 -75.97 8.38 -1.24
CA GLY A 1090 -76.09 7.85 0.13
C GLY A 1090 -76.93 6.59 0.29
N GLY A 1091 -76.94 6.06 1.52
CA GLY A 1091 -77.80 4.97 1.98
C GLY A 1091 -79.22 5.42 2.39
N ARG A 1092 -79.97 4.56 3.08
CA ARG A 1092 -81.33 4.87 3.55
C ARG A 1092 -81.31 6.02 4.57
N TYR A 1093 -82.29 6.92 4.55
CA TYR A 1093 -82.39 8.07 5.46
C TYR A 1093 -81.21 9.06 5.41
N ALA A 1094 -80.38 8.98 4.37
CA ALA A 1094 -79.28 9.92 4.19
C ALA A 1094 -79.77 11.33 3.81
N ARG A 1095 -78.99 12.34 4.18
CA ARG A 1095 -79.25 13.76 3.89
C ARG A 1095 -78.23 14.26 2.88
N LEU A 1096 -78.67 14.48 1.64
CA LEU A 1096 -77.81 14.70 0.48
C LEU A 1096 -77.86 16.16 0.01
N GLY A 1097 -76.75 16.88 0.07
CA GLY A 1097 -76.66 18.25 -0.43
C GLY A 1097 -75.57 18.41 -1.47
N GLY A 1098 -75.86 19.11 -2.57
CA GLY A 1098 -74.85 19.37 -3.59
C GLY A 1098 -73.64 20.15 -3.05
N LEU A 1099 -73.84 21.06 -2.08
CA LEU A 1099 -72.79 21.76 -1.32
C LEU A 1099 -72.67 21.23 0.11
N VAL A 1100 -73.77 21.26 0.89
CA VAL A 1100 -73.75 20.91 2.33
C VAL A 1100 -74.80 19.86 2.67
N GLY A 1101 -74.42 18.77 3.33
CA GLY A 1101 -75.38 17.74 3.77
C GLY A 1101 -76.38 18.26 4.81
N GLY A 1102 -75.89 18.76 5.93
CA GLY A 1102 -76.67 19.44 6.98
C GLY A 1102 -76.07 20.80 7.35
N ASN A 1103 -76.83 21.88 7.25
CA ASN A 1103 -76.38 23.23 7.57
C ASN A 1103 -77.00 23.73 8.88
N PHE A 1104 -76.16 24.09 9.84
CA PHE A 1104 -76.47 24.67 11.15
C PHE A 1104 -75.73 26.00 11.37
N GLY A 1105 -74.87 26.41 10.43
CA GLY A 1105 -74.07 27.64 10.49
C GLY A 1105 -74.37 28.60 9.33
N PHE A 1106 -73.31 29.17 8.76
CA PHE A 1106 -73.39 30.21 7.73
C PHE A 1106 -72.76 29.78 6.40
N VAL A 1107 -73.46 30.02 5.29
CA VAL A 1107 -72.96 29.82 3.93
C VAL A 1107 -73.13 31.11 3.13
N TYR A 1108 -72.04 31.64 2.59
CA TYR A 1108 -71.99 32.91 1.87
C TYR A 1108 -71.24 32.81 0.54
N GLY A 1109 -71.83 33.28 -0.55
CA GLY A 1109 -71.14 33.42 -1.85
C GLY A 1109 -70.59 32.09 -2.39
N SER A 1110 -71.23 30.96 -2.10
CA SER A 1110 -70.71 29.62 -2.37
C SER A 1110 -71.64 28.84 -3.29
N SER A 1111 -71.08 28.02 -4.19
CA SER A 1111 -71.83 27.41 -5.31
C SER A 1111 -71.60 25.91 -5.43
N SER A 1112 -72.56 25.20 -6.03
CA SER A 1112 -72.40 23.79 -6.34
C SER A 1112 -72.90 23.47 -7.74
N THR A 1113 -72.13 22.62 -8.41
CA THR A 1113 -72.50 21.94 -9.66
C THR A 1113 -72.54 20.42 -9.46
N SER A 1114 -72.53 19.97 -8.20
CA SER A 1114 -72.54 18.55 -7.86
C SER A 1114 -73.85 17.89 -8.28
N VAL A 1115 -73.76 16.63 -8.72
CA VAL A 1115 -74.93 15.80 -9.06
C VAL A 1115 -75.40 15.07 -7.81
N VAL A 1116 -76.63 15.32 -7.36
CA VAL A 1116 -77.21 14.61 -6.22
C VAL A 1116 -77.94 13.36 -6.73
N ASP A 1117 -77.36 12.19 -6.48
CA ASP A 1117 -77.86 10.88 -6.90
C ASP A 1117 -78.74 10.25 -5.81
N VAL A 1118 -80.05 10.42 -5.97
CA VAL A 1118 -81.09 9.96 -5.03
C VAL A 1118 -81.61 8.58 -5.45
N LYS A 1119 -81.73 7.65 -4.50
CA LYS A 1119 -82.25 6.30 -4.75
C LYS A 1119 -83.71 6.18 -4.34
N ALA A 1120 -84.54 5.69 -5.26
CA ALA A 1120 -85.95 5.40 -4.98
C ALA A 1120 -86.10 4.35 -3.86
N GLY A 1121 -87.03 4.58 -2.93
CA GLY A 1121 -87.30 3.67 -1.80
C GLY A 1121 -86.33 3.76 -0.62
N TYR A 1122 -85.44 4.75 -0.59
CA TYR A 1122 -84.43 4.93 0.48
C TYR A 1122 -84.78 6.03 1.49
N ASP A 1123 -85.91 6.73 1.35
CA ASP A 1123 -86.35 7.81 2.27
C ASP A 1123 -85.29 8.89 2.53
N GLN A 1124 -84.60 9.33 1.47
CA GLN A 1124 -83.53 10.32 1.55
C GLN A 1124 -84.08 11.74 1.56
N SER A 1125 -83.48 12.62 2.37
CA SER A 1125 -83.69 14.08 2.27
C SER A 1125 -82.63 14.66 1.35
N TYR A 1126 -83.00 15.51 0.39
CA TYR A 1126 -82.03 16.02 -0.58
C TYR A 1126 -82.29 17.46 -1.02
N GLY A 1127 -81.24 18.15 -1.46
CA GLY A 1127 -81.33 19.49 -2.03
C GLY A 1127 -80.14 19.85 -2.91
N ALA A 1128 -80.38 20.72 -3.90
CA ALA A 1128 -79.37 21.11 -4.89
C ALA A 1128 -78.13 21.77 -4.24
N LEU A 1129 -78.34 22.59 -3.21
CA LEU A 1129 -77.26 23.21 -2.44
C LEU A 1129 -77.12 22.58 -1.05
N VAL A 1130 -78.20 22.53 -0.28
CA VAL A 1130 -78.20 22.02 1.10
C VAL A 1130 -79.22 20.89 1.24
N GLY A 1131 -78.83 19.77 1.86
CA GLY A 1131 -79.72 18.63 2.10
C GLY A 1131 -80.78 18.93 3.16
N VAL A 1132 -80.35 19.43 4.33
CA VAL A 1132 -81.24 19.95 5.38
C VAL A 1132 -80.66 21.25 5.96
N ASN A 1133 -81.47 22.31 6.06
CA ASN A 1133 -81.03 23.62 6.50
C ASN A 1133 -81.71 24.08 7.80
N TYR A 1134 -80.91 24.32 8.83
CA TYR A 1134 -81.26 24.98 10.09
C TYR A 1134 -80.45 26.26 10.33
N GLY A 1135 -79.53 26.60 9.42
CA GLY A 1135 -78.69 27.80 9.48
C GLY A 1135 -79.06 28.84 8.42
N GLN A 1136 -78.11 29.72 8.10
CA GLN A 1136 -78.27 30.77 7.11
C GLN A 1136 -77.50 30.45 5.83
N VAL A 1137 -78.16 30.67 4.69
CA VAL A 1137 -77.57 30.56 3.34
C VAL A 1137 -77.85 31.86 2.61
N LYS A 1138 -76.79 32.58 2.22
CA LYS A 1138 -76.89 33.70 1.28
C LYS A 1138 -76.08 33.34 0.04
N PRO A 1139 -76.74 33.16 -1.12
CA PRO A 1139 -76.10 32.79 -2.38
C PRO A 1139 -74.88 33.64 -2.71
#